data_AF-A0A8C9QHY7-F1
#
_entry.id   AF-A0A8C9QHY7-F1
#
_cell.length_a   1.000
_cell.length_b   1.000
_cell.length_c   1.000
_cell.angle_alpha   90.00
_cell.angle_beta   90.00
_cell.angle_gamma   90.00
#
_symmetry.space_group_name_H-M   'P 1'
#
loop_
_entity.id
_entity.type
_entity.pdbx_description
1 polymer ?
#
loop_
_entity_poly.entity_id
_entity_poly.type
_entity_poly.pdbx_seq_one_letter_code
_entity_poly.pdbx_strand_id
1 'polypeptide(L)'
;HASPGKHLGQHIEFYSLECEYLQSKKSSDEIAQYIESYKGFVDVTGEHFVNSWFKRELLMASAYCNDSVFANEELRLDTFKKWPHKSGLKTAALARAGLFYTGVEDIVQCFSCGGCLHNWKEEDDPLEDHTKHFPNCPFLQNMKSTEEVIPDLQSHGELPEVMETRTESNLEDTEAVNSIGPEVAQDKTQWFQEAKNLSEKLRAVYTSASFRHMSLLELSSKVATDHLLGCDLSIISKHISSTVQEPVVLPEVFANLNSVMCVEGETGSGKTVLLKKIAFLWASGCCPLLNRFHLVFYLSLSSTRPDQGLASIICDQLLKTEGTVTEICLMNIIRQLKNQVLFLLDDYKEMGSFPQVIEKLIKKNHSLRSCLLIAIHTNRTRNIRRYLDTILEIQVFPFYNTIFLLRRLFPHNMTRLQKMMVHFGKNTNLQGIQKTPLFVAAICTNWFQCPFDQFFDDVAVFKSYVDYLFLKHKSTAERFKEIISSCSELALKGFFSSCFEFTVNDLEEAGVDEDEDLTMSLMSKFTAQRLRPVYQFLSPTFQEFLAGIRLIELLDSDRQDDQDLGLYYLKQIKSSMMAVFPYENFLKYVSSHPSSKAGPKLVSHLLHLVDNKESLEDMSENDDYLKHRPDISTYMEFLRVIWQLTPNTYYSLVSKRLLDLALKIAYQSNTVAACSPFILQFLQGRTLTLNILNLQYFFDHPESLLLLKSIVVSIQGKKRKNFPNFSSLEKCWEINKSQVPTIDQDYASTFKPMKEFEENLAEQEETINSFLDLQHRAPPDISAGYWKLPSKQYKIPLLEVQVTSMDAVDQEMLRVLMEVFSASQHIELHLDHSSGFIESIRPALELNKTSVTKCSIHQCELCAPEQELLLTLSSLESLNISGTIQLQDQIFSNLDKFLCLKELSVKLDDKPNTFSVIPEEFPNLHHMEKLLIHILGEDDSSKLVTLIQNSPNLRVFHLKCNFFSNFESLMTALTSCKKLEEIWFSESFFNVIPFVTILPNFLSLKILNLSFQQFPDKETSEKFAYTLGSLNHLEELILPTGDGIRQVAKLIIQQCQQLQCLRVLSFYQVLNDDSLMEIAKVAINGGFQKLENLNLSINHEISEEGYRNFFRALDNLPNLQELTISRHFTACIKAQATTVKALSQCVLRLPSLTRLQMLSWLLDAEDLALLDAMKERHPKSKHLIISWKWILPFSPIIQK
;
A
#
# COMPACT_ATOMS: atom_id res chain seq x y z
N HIS A 1 4.03 16.63 -28.12
CA HIS A 1 4.46 17.99 -28.50
C HIS A 1 5.93 18.17 -28.16
N ALA A 2 6.63 19.07 -28.87
CA ALA A 2 7.94 19.68 -28.56
C ALA A 2 9.06 18.78 -27.98
N SER A 3 10.06 18.48 -28.81
CA SER A 3 11.39 18.03 -28.38
C SER A 3 12.32 19.23 -28.10
N PRO A 4 13.02 19.30 -26.95
CA PRO A 4 14.09 20.27 -26.72
C PRO A 4 15.46 19.66 -27.09
N GLY A 5 15.77 19.63 -28.39
CA GLY A 5 17.12 19.25 -28.86
C GLY A 5 18.08 20.45 -28.86
N LYS A 6 18.91 20.60 -27.81
CA LYS A 6 20.14 21.43 -27.75
C LYS A 6 20.87 21.24 -26.41
N HIS A 7 22.14 21.69 -26.35
CA HIS A 7 23.06 21.63 -25.19
C HIS A 7 23.89 20.36 -24.97
N LEU A 8 24.38 19.75 -26.06
CA LEU A 8 25.70 19.10 -26.05
C LEU A 8 26.61 19.94 -26.95
N GLY A 9 27.45 20.77 -26.33
CA GLY A 9 28.16 21.86 -27.01
C GLY A 9 28.73 22.93 -26.08
N GLN A 10 29.18 22.55 -24.87
CA GLN A 10 30.10 23.40 -24.11
C GLN A 10 31.51 23.16 -24.65
N HIS A 11 32.03 24.12 -25.42
CA HIS A 11 33.46 24.18 -25.68
C HIS A 11 34.17 24.40 -24.35
N ILE A 12 35.08 23.50 -23.98
CA ILE A 12 36.05 23.76 -22.90
C ILE A 12 37.09 24.71 -23.49
N GLU A 13 36.84 26.01 -23.39
CA GLU A 13 37.79 27.03 -23.83
C GLU A 13 38.99 27.06 -22.88
N PHE A 14 40.06 26.37 -23.28
CA PHE A 14 41.32 26.34 -22.58
C PHE A 14 42.09 27.66 -22.77
N TYR A 15 41.74 28.67 -21.98
CA TYR A 15 42.51 29.91 -21.92
C TYR A 15 43.88 29.67 -21.26
N SER A 16 44.95 30.10 -21.94
CA SER A 16 46.24 30.37 -21.30
C SER A 16 46.27 31.83 -20.85
N LEU A 17 46.53 32.06 -19.57
CA LEU A 17 46.77 33.39 -19.02
C LEU A 17 48.07 34.02 -19.56
N GLU A 18 48.96 33.19 -20.11
CA GLU A 18 50.25 33.57 -20.73
C GLU A 18 50.12 33.78 -22.25
N CYS A 19 48.90 33.81 -22.79
CA CYS A 19 48.65 34.07 -24.20
C CYS A 19 49.01 35.52 -24.57
N GLU A 20 50.18 35.71 -25.20
CA GLU A 20 50.69 37.02 -25.64
C GLU A 20 49.68 37.81 -26.50
N TYR A 21 48.91 37.12 -27.37
CA TYR A 21 47.87 37.73 -28.19
C TYR A 21 46.68 38.28 -27.37
N LEU A 22 46.41 37.70 -26.20
CA LEU A 22 45.33 38.13 -25.31
C LEU A 22 45.82 39.24 -24.37
N GLN A 23 47.03 39.11 -23.84
CA GLN A 23 47.70 40.17 -23.06
C GLN A 23 47.98 41.45 -23.87
N SER A 24 48.23 41.33 -25.17
CA SER A 24 48.40 42.48 -26.09
C SER A 24 47.10 43.10 -26.58
N LYS A 25 45.93 42.57 -26.19
CA LYS A 25 44.60 43.06 -26.62
C LYS A 25 43.59 43.38 -25.51
N LYS A 26 43.82 42.94 -24.28
CA LYS A 26 43.04 43.34 -23.10
C LYS A 26 43.98 43.85 -22.01
N SER A 27 43.53 44.85 -21.25
CA SER A 27 44.23 45.33 -20.06
C SER A 27 44.22 44.30 -18.93
N SER A 28 45.16 44.44 -17.99
CA SER A 28 45.24 43.56 -16.81
C SER A 28 43.95 43.60 -15.96
N ASP A 29 43.26 44.75 -15.92
CA ASP A 29 42.03 44.91 -15.14
C ASP A 29 40.82 44.28 -15.83
N GLU A 30 40.74 44.36 -17.17
CA GLU A 30 39.73 43.63 -17.95
C GLU A 30 39.94 42.11 -17.87
N ILE A 31 41.20 41.65 -17.81
CA ILE A 31 41.54 40.24 -17.59
C ILE A 31 41.15 39.83 -16.15
N ALA A 32 41.42 40.67 -15.14
CA ALA A 32 41.01 40.42 -13.77
C ALA A 32 39.49 40.32 -13.61
N GLN A 33 38.72 41.23 -14.21
CA GLN A 33 37.24 41.16 -14.22
C GLN A 33 36.71 39.94 -15.00
N TYR A 34 37.42 39.50 -16.04
CA TYR A 34 37.12 38.22 -16.70
C TYR A 34 37.38 37.01 -15.78
N ILE A 35 38.44 37.04 -14.97
CA ILE A 35 38.74 35.99 -13.99
C ILE A 35 37.70 35.98 -12.86
N GLU A 36 37.31 37.14 -12.32
CA GLU A 36 36.26 37.23 -11.28
C GLU A 36 34.87 36.77 -11.76
N SER A 37 34.60 36.85 -13.06
CA SER A 37 33.35 36.35 -13.66
C SER A 37 33.45 34.91 -14.20
N TYR A 38 34.65 34.30 -14.22
CA TYR A 38 34.89 32.96 -14.73
C TYR A 38 34.70 31.89 -13.63
N LYS A 39 33.58 31.16 -13.69
CA LYS A 39 33.26 30.01 -12.78
C LYS A 39 34.11 28.74 -13.05
N GLY A 40 35.37 28.88 -13.45
CA GLY A 40 36.27 27.76 -13.76
C GLY A 40 37.40 27.59 -12.76
N PHE A 41 38.47 26.93 -13.20
CA PHE A 41 39.57 26.49 -12.34
C PHE A 41 40.54 27.64 -11.98
N VAL A 42 40.48 28.12 -10.74
CA VAL A 42 41.42 29.12 -10.19
C VAL A 42 42.84 28.53 -10.14
N ASP A 43 43.84 29.32 -10.55
CA ASP A 43 45.26 28.93 -10.66
C ASP A 43 45.54 27.71 -11.58
N VAL A 44 44.68 27.40 -12.58
CA VAL A 44 44.90 26.29 -13.53
C VAL A 44 44.70 26.74 -15.00
N THR A 45 45.81 26.91 -15.72
CA THR A 45 45.80 27.12 -17.18
C THR A 45 45.43 25.85 -17.95
N GLY A 46 44.99 25.99 -19.21
CA GLY A 46 44.67 24.87 -20.09
C GLY A 46 45.79 23.85 -20.30
N GLU A 47 47.06 24.26 -20.17
CA GLU A 47 48.20 23.36 -20.27
C GLU A 47 48.16 22.21 -19.25
N HIS A 48 47.63 22.42 -18.04
CA HIS A 48 47.53 21.38 -17.02
C HIS A 48 46.61 20.20 -17.41
N PHE A 49 45.77 20.37 -18.43
CA PHE A 49 44.93 19.29 -18.98
C PHE A 49 45.58 18.57 -20.16
N VAL A 50 46.58 19.18 -20.81
CA VAL A 50 47.24 18.69 -22.03
C VAL A 50 48.63 18.13 -21.72
N ASN A 51 49.38 18.77 -20.83
CA ASN A 51 50.74 18.42 -20.39
C ASN A 51 50.75 17.42 -19.22
N SER A 52 49.85 16.43 -19.27
CA SER A 52 49.95 15.24 -18.42
C SER A 52 51.34 14.61 -18.56
N TRP A 53 52.00 14.30 -17.44
CA TRP A 53 53.27 13.57 -17.41
C TRP A 53 53.22 12.17 -18.06
N PHE A 54 52.01 11.71 -18.37
CA PHE A 54 51.73 10.47 -19.10
C PHE A 54 50.89 10.79 -20.35
N LYS A 55 51.51 10.75 -21.53
CA LYS A 55 50.80 10.67 -22.82
C LYS A 55 50.55 9.19 -23.16
N ARG A 56 49.29 8.85 -23.40
CA ARG A 56 48.93 7.66 -24.17
C ARG A 56 48.79 8.09 -25.63
N GLU A 57 49.20 7.26 -26.57
CA GLU A 57 48.76 7.43 -27.96
C GLU A 57 47.26 7.10 -28.02
N LEU A 58 46.47 8.17 -28.07
CA LEU A 58 45.07 8.07 -28.45
C LEU A 58 45.02 7.85 -29.96
N LEU A 59 45.07 6.58 -30.38
CA LEU A 59 44.40 6.16 -31.62
C LEU A 59 43.00 6.79 -31.57
N MET A 60 42.68 7.63 -32.55
CA MET A 60 41.53 8.53 -32.44
C MET A 60 40.25 7.75 -32.18
N ALA A 61 39.68 7.95 -30.99
CA ALA A 61 38.33 7.54 -30.66
C ALA A 61 37.37 8.41 -31.48
N SER A 62 37.15 8.02 -32.73
CA SER A 62 36.24 8.68 -33.65
C SER A 62 34.83 8.72 -33.05
N ALA A 63 34.15 9.86 -33.21
CA ALA A 63 32.98 10.21 -32.40
C ALA A 63 31.71 9.42 -32.75
N TYR A 64 31.65 8.16 -32.30
CA TYR A 64 30.43 7.36 -32.20
C TYR A 64 30.42 6.53 -30.91
N CYS A 65 29.36 6.67 -30.11
CA CYS A 65 29.20 5.92 -28.88
C CYS A 65 28.95 4.43 -29.16
N ASN A 66 29.87 3.57 -28.70
CA ASN A 66 29.60 2.15 -28.42
C ASN A 66 30.69 1.65 -27.45
N ASP A 67 30.38 1.61 -26.15
CA ASP A 67 31.30 1.21 -25.07
C ASP A 67 31.57 -0.31 -25.04
N SER A 68 32.11 -0.83 -26.14
CA SER A 68 32.49 -2.23 -26.30
C SER A 68 33.97 -2.40 -25.99
N VAL A 69 34.28 -3.10 -24.88
CA VAL A 69 35.66 -3.52 -24.52
C VAL A 69 36.32 -4.33 -25.65
N PHE A 70 35.50 -4.99 -26.49
CA PHE A 70 35.92 -5.72 -27.68
C PHE A 70 36.33 -4.84 -28.87
N ALA A 71 36.46 -3.52 -28.70
CA ALA A 71 37.13 -2.66 -29.67
C ALA A 71 38.63 -3.00 -29.83
N ASN A 72 39.30 -3.47 -28.76
CA ASN A 72 40.67 -4.00 -28.86
C ASN A 72 40.66 -5.42 -29.48
N GLU A 73 41.46 -5.63 -30.54
CA GLU A 73 41.60 -6.92 -31.22
C GLU A 73 42.17 -8.03 -30.32
N GLU A 74 43.13 -7.72 -29.45
CA GLU A 74 43.70 -8.70 -28.53
C GLU A 74 42.63 -9.27 -27.60
N LEU A 75 41.71 -8.41 -27.14
CA LEU A 75 40.58 -8.82 -26.28
C LEU A 75 39.49 -9.56 -27.05
N ARG A 76 39.36 -9.35 -28.38
CA ARG A 76 38.53 -10.21 -29.25
C ARG A 76 39.18 -11.58 -29.40
N LEU A 77 40.47 -11.63 -29.73
CA LEU A 77 41.25 -12.86 -29.88
C LEU A 77 41.16 -13.74 -28.62
N ASP A 78 41.24 -13.11 -27.44
CA ASP A 78 41.17 -13.77 -26.14
C ASP A 78 39.85 -14.53 -25.89
N THR A 79 38.73 -14.12 -26.52
CA THR A 79 37.44 -14.85 -26.42
C THR A 79 37.50 -16.24 -27.07
N PHE A 80 38.33 -16.43 -28.09
CA PHE A 80 38.43 -17.68 -28.84
C PHE A 80 39.20 -18.80 -28.12
N LYS A 81 39.62 -18.59 -26.86
CA LYS A 81 40.28 -19.61 -26.01
C LYS A 81 39.49 -20.90 -25.77
N LYS A 82 38.20 -20.94 -26.16
CA LYS A 82 37.33 -22.13 -26.12
C LYS A 82 36.66 -22.44 -27.47
N TRP A 83 37.16 -21.89 -28.56
CA TRP A 83 36.61 -22.06 -29.91
C TRP A 83 36.60 -23.55 -30.33
N PRO A 84 35.55 -24.07 -31.00
CA PRO A 84 35.47 -25.49 -31.32
C PRO A 84 36.56 -25.95 -32.29
N HIS A 85 37.31 -26.99 -31.91
CA HIS A 85 38.37 -27.59 -32.76
C HIS A 85 37.89 -28.18 -34.11
N LYS A 86 36.59 -28.11 -34.44
CA LYS A 86 36.01 -28.68 -35.66
C LYS A 86 35.76 -27.68 -36.80
N SER A 87 35.82 -26.36 -36.55
CA SER A 87 35.53 -25.35 -37.59
C SER A 87 36.75 -24.92 -38.40
N GLY A 88 37.97 -25.29 -37.96
CA GLY A 88 39.27 -25.16 -38.67
C GLY A 88 39.75 -23.74 -39.02
N LEU A 89 38.85 -22.76 -39.02
CA LEU A 89 39.11 -21.35 -39.31
C LEU A 89 40.06 -20.71 -38.29
N LYS A 90 40.95 -19.86 -38.80
CA LYS A 90 41.94 -19.15 -37.99
C LYS A 90 41.25 -18.06 -37.16
N THR A 91 41.21 -18.24 -35.85
CA THR A 91 40.57 -17.31 -34.89
C THR A 91 41.09 -15.87 -34.97
N ALA A 92 42.34 -15.67 -35.41
CA ALA A 92 42.90 -14.36 -35.71
C ALA A 92 42.22 -13.65 -36.90
N ALA A 93 41.73 -14.37 -37.91
CA ALA A 93 40.99 -13.77 -39.02
C ALA A 93 39.60 -13.28 -38.55
N LEU A 94 38.91 -14.08 -37.72
CA LEU A 94 37.65 -13.68 -37.08
C LEU A 94 37.86 -12.42 -36.19
N ALA A 95 38.93 -12.39 -35.38
CA ALA A 95 39.27 -11.22 -34.56
C ALA A 95 39.57 -9.96 -35.38
N ARG A 96 40.30 -10.07 -36.50
CA ARG A 96 40.56 -8.96 -37.45
C ARG A 96 39.32 -8.47 -38.17
N ALA A 97 38.40 -9.37 -38.52
CA ALA A 97 37.10 -9.01 -39.09
C ALA A 97 36.18 -8.28 -38.10
N GLY A 98 36.64 -7.97 -36.87
CA GLY A 98 35.87 -7.29 -35.84
C GLY A 98 34.96 -8.22 -35.03
N LEU A 99 35.11 -9.54 -35.19
CA LEU A 99 34.26 -10.55 -34.58
C LEU A 99 34.88 -11.10 -33.28
N PHE A 100 34.06 -11.38 -32.27
CA PHE A 100 34.45 -12.07 -31.04
C PHE A 100 33.54 -13.27 -30.78
N TYR A 101 34.04 -14.28 -30.06
CA TYR A 101 33.29 -15.50 -29.78
C TYR A 101 32.23 -15.28 -28.70
N THR A 102 30.99 -15.69 -28.95
CA THR A 102 29.89 -15.59 -27.98
C THR A 102 29.96 -16.63 -26.85
N GLY A 103 30.79 -17.68 -27.01
CA GLY A 103 30.86 -18.80 -26.08
C GLY A 103 29.86 -19.93 -26.34
N VAL A 104 29.08 -19.84 -27.43
CA VAL A 104 28.08 -20.84 -27.84
C VAL A 104 28.39 -21.33 -29.26
N GLU A 105 28.49 -22.65 -29.42
CA GLU A 105 28.75 -23.35 -30.69
C GLU A 105 29.87 -22.68 -31.51
N ASP A 106 29.64 -22.28 -32.76
CA ASP A 106 30.58 -21.49 -33.58
C ASP A 106 30.12 -20.04 -33.78
N ILE A 107 29.19 -19.55 -32.95
CA ILE A 107 28.56 -18.24 -33.13
C ILE A 107 29.52 -17.12 -32.70
N VAL A 108 29.84 -16.23 -33.64
CA VAL A 108 30.64 -15.02 -33.40
C VAL A 108 29.81 -13.76 -33.62
N GLN A 109 30.18 -12.67 -32.94
CA GLN A 109 29.47 -11.39 -33.00
C GLN A 109 30.43 -10.22 -33.27
N CYS A 110 30.02 -9.26 -34.09
CA CYS A 110 30.80 -8.04 -34.35
C CYS A 110 30.75 -7.05 -33.18
N PHE A 111 31.90 -6.52 -32.76
CA PHE A 111 31.97 -5.52 -31.68
C PHE A 111 31.33 -4.17 -32.05
N SER A 112 31.22 -3.86 -33.36
CA SER A 112 30.86 -2.55 -33.89
C SER A 112 29.39 -2.46 -34.33
N CYS A 113 28.90 -3.44 -35.10
CA CYS A 113 27.51 -3.48 -35.57
C CYS A 113 26.60 -4.45 -34.79
N GLY A 114 27.16 -5.30 -33.93
CA GLY A 114 26.41 -6.32 -33.18
C GLY A 114 25.89 -7.51 -34.02
N GLY A 115 26.14 -7.54 -35.34
CA GLY A 115 25.76 -8.64 -36.22
C GLY A 115 26.44 -9.96 -35.84
N CYS A 116 25.71 -11.07 -35.95
CA CYS A 116 26.18 -12.41 -35.60
C CYS A 116 26.32 -13.32 -36.83
N LEU A 117 27.31 -14.22 -36.82
CA LEU A 117 27.61 -15.18 -37.90
C LEU A 117 27.94 -16.56 -37.31
N HIS A 118 27.55 -17.62 -38.02
CA HIS A 118 27.66 -19.03 -37.60
C HIS A 118 27.62 -19.96 -38.83
N ASN A 119 27.80 -21.28 -38.63
CA ASN A 119 27.95 -22.32 -39.66
C ASN A 119 29.23 -22.20 -40.52
N TRP A 120 30.34 -21.80 -39.88
CA TRP A 120 31.65 -21.55 -40.49
C TRP A 120 32.36 -22.81 -40.99
N LYS A 121 33.01 -22.71 -42.17
CA LYS A 121 33.83 -23.75 -42.81
C LYS A 121 35.27 -23.29 -43.01
N GLU A 122 36.17 -24.23 -43.29
CA GLU A 122 37.60 -23.96 -43.50
C GLU A 122 37.94 -23.06 -44.71
N GLU A 123 37.01 -22.91 -45.67
CA GLU A 123 37.18 -22.09 -46.88
C GLU A 123 36.45 -20.74 -46.85
N ASP A 124 35.67 -20.43 -45.79
CA ASP A 124 34.92 -19.17 -45.69
C ASP A 124 35.85 -18.03 -45.20
N ASP A 125 35.82 -16.84 -45.82
CA ASP A 125 36.60 -15.67 -45.35
C ASP A 125 35.79 -14.80 -44.36
N PRO A 126 36.24 -14.60 -43.10
CA PRO A 126 35.51 -13.83 -42.10
C PRO A 126 35.26 -12.35 -42.43
N LEU A 127 36.12 -11.72 -43.22
CA LEU A 127 36.00 -10.32 -43.60
C LEU A 127 35.07 -10.16 -44.80
N GLU A 128 35.14 -11.05 -45.79
CA GLU A 128 34.19 -11.07 -46.90
C GLU A 128 32.77 -11.41 -46.41
N ASP A 129 32.59 -12.45 -45.60
CA ASP A 129 31.25 -12.82 -45.13
C ASP A 129 30.65 -11.80 -44.15
N HIS A 130 31.46 -11.12 -43.34
CA HIS A 130 31.00 -9.98 -42.55
C HIS A 130 30.60 -8.80 -43.47
N THR A 131 31.36 -8.54 -44.55
CA THR A 131 31.03 -7.51 -45.56
C THR A 131 29.77 -7.84 -46.36
N LYS A 132 29.54 -9.12 -46.66
CA LYS A 132 28.42 -9.63 -47.46
C LYS A 132 27.10 -9.65 -46.68
N HIS A 133 27.13 -10.04 -45.41
CA HIS A 133 25.94 -10.10 -44.56
C HIS A 133 25.64 -8.79 -43.82
N PHE A 134 26.67 -7.98 -43.49
CA PHE A 134 26.52 -6.71 -42.79
C PHE A 134 27.30 -5.55 -43.45
N PRO A 135 27.04 -5.23 -44.74
CA PRO A 135 27.80 -4.22 -45.51
C PRO A 135 27.80 -2.82 -44.91
N ASN A 136 26.80 -2.48 -44.11
CA ASN A 136 26.65 -1.18 -43.43
C ASN A 136 27.37 -1.14 -42.06
N CYS A 137 28.20 -2.13 -41.72
CA CYS A 137 28.96 -2.14 -40.47
C CYS A 137 29.99 -0.98 -40.42
N PRO A 138 29.96 -0.09 -39.41
CA PRO A 138 30.86 1.06 -39.33
C PRO A 138 32.35 0.69 -39.36
N PHE A 139 32.72 -0.43 -38.71
CA PHE A 139 34.07 -0.99 -38.76
C PHE A 139 34.56 -1.31 -40.19
N LEU A 140 33.69 -1.88 -41.03
CA LEU A 140 34.05 -2.27 -42.41
C LEU A 140 34.07 -1.08 -43.36
N GLN A 141 33.19 -0.09 -43.14
CA GLN A 141 33.21 1.18 -43.86
C GLN A 141 34.55 1.91 -43.64
N ASN A 142 35.03 1.95 -42.38
CA ASN A 142 36.32 2.57 -42.02
C ASN A 142 37.54 1.83 -42.61
N MET A 143 37.50 0.50 -42.72
CA MET A 143 38.55 -0.26 -43.41
C MET A 143 38.65 0.14 -44.88
N LYS A 144 37.52 0.16 -45.61
CA LYS A 144 37.50 0.51 -47.05
C LYS A 144 37.99 1.92 -47.33
N SER A 145 37.64 2.90 -46.48
CA SER A 145 38.16 4.27 -46.61
C SER A 145 39.67 4.42 -46.36
N THR A 146 40.37 3.35 -45.97
CA THR A 146 41.82 3.35 -45.74
C THR A 146 42.61 2.80 -46.94
N GLU A 147 41.96 2.11 -47.89
CA GLU A 147 42.63 1.43 -49.01
C GLU A 147 42.71 2.26 -50.31
N GLU A 148 41.91 3.32 -50.48
CA GLU A 148 41.83 4.10 -51.73
C GLU A 148 42.94 5.16 -51.93
N VAL A 149 44.00 5.18 -51.11
CA VAL A 149 45.07 6.21 -51.17
C VAL A 149 46.47 5.60 -51.32
N ILE A 150 46.78 5.13 -52.53
CA ILE A 150 48.04 5.29 -53.31
C ILE A 150 48.07 4.27 -54.46
N PRO A 151 48.08 4.70 -55.74
CA PRO A 151 48.43 3.86 -56.88
C PRO A 151 49.84 4.17 -57.44
N ASP A 152 50.60 3.11 -57.74
CA ASP A 152 51.69 3.00 -58.75
C ASP A 152 52.88 4.01 -58.73
N LEU A 153 54.17 3.62 -58.83
CA LEU A 153 54.77 2.46 -59.50
C LEU A 153 56.02 1.86 -58.79
N GLN A 154 56.19 0.55 -58.94
CA GLN A 154 57.35 -0.20 -59.52
C GLN A 154 58.75 0.49 -59.60
N SER A 155 59.90 -0.18 -59.46
CA SER A 155 60.26 -1.58 -59.08
C SER A 155 61.80 -1.75 -59.02
N HIS A 156 62.30 -2.82 -58.38
CA HIS A 156 63.72 -3.26 -58.27
C HIS A 156 64.68 -2.30 -57.51
N GLY A 157 65.71 -2.77 -56.79
CA GLY A 157 66.06 -4.15 -56.41
C GLY A 157 67.39 -4.22 -55.61
N GLU A 158 67.53 -5.30 -54.82
CA GLU A 158 68.75 -5.80 -54.14
C GLU A 158 69.49 -4.92 -53.08
N LEU A 159 70.37 -5.60 -52.33
CA LEU A 159 71.24 -5.13 -51.23
C LEU A 159 72.61 -4.63 -51.80
N PRO A 160 73.60 -4.10 -51.03
CA PRO A 160 73.72 -3.99 -49.57
C PRO A 160 74.34 -2.67 -49.00
N GLU A 161 74.48 -2.64 -47.66
CA GLU A 161 75.67 -2.19 -46.87
C GLU A 161 76.17 -0.74 -46.70
N VAL A 162 76.72 -0.55 -45.48
CA VAL A 162 77.85 0.32 -45.06
C VAL A 162 77.61 1.81 -44.72
N MET A 163 78.38 2.24 -43.71
CA MET A 163 78.56 3.57 -43.12
C MET A 163 79.06 4.61 -44.16
N GLU A 164 78.88 5.93 -44.02
CA GLU A 164 79.69 6.74 -43.10
C GLU A 164 79.17 8.18 -42.85
N THR A 165 79.94 8.91 -42.05
CA THR A 165 79.64 10.17 -41.35
C THR A 165 79.81 11.47 -42.16
N ARG A 166 79.11 12.53 -41.70
CA ARG A 166 79.55 13.95 -41.57
C ARG A 166 80.33 14.63 -42.71
N THR A 167 79.80 15.74 -43.22
CA THR A 167 80.24 17.15 -42.94
C THR A 167 79.24 18.12 -43.62
N GLU A 168 78.68 19.12 -42.96
CA GLU A 168 79.23 20.45 -42.60
C GLU A 168 79.45 21.43 -43.77
N SER A 169 78.59 22.46 -43.83
CA SER A 169 78.90 23.86 -44.22
C SER A 169 77.78 24.77 -43.70
N ASN A 170 77.95 25.71 -42.75
CA ASN A 170 78.82 26.92 -42.70
C ASN A 170 78.26 28.04 -43.61
N LEU A 171 78.24 29.35 -43.30
CA LEU A 171 78.66 30.22 -42.16
C LEU A 171 77.46 31.22 -41.87
N GLU A 172 77.40 32.29 -41.03
CA GLU A 172 78.15 33.03 -39.97
C GLU A 172 77.16 34.12 -39.42
N ASP A 173 77.42 34.94 -38.39
CA ASP A 173 77.29 34.59 -36.95
C ASP A 173 76.40 35.68 -36.24
N THR A 174 76.60 36.36 -35.10
CA THR A 174 77.75 36.59 -34.18
C THR A 174 77.29 36.94 -32.74
N GLU A 175 78.23 36.86 -31.79
CA GLU A 175 78.25 37.13 -30.33
C GLU A 175 77.60 38.44 -29.82
N ALA A 176 77.25 38.65 -28.53
CA ALA A 176 77.70 38.07 -27.23
C ALA A 176 76.52 38.08 -26.18
N VAL A 177 76.59 38.01 -24.82
CA VAL A 177 77.61 38.24 -23.76
C VAL A 177 77.31 37.41 -22.47
N ASN A 178 78.36 36.90 -21.82
CA ASN A 178 78.55 36.46 -20.40
C ASN A 178 77.37 35.96 -19.50
N SER A 179 77.28 34.62 -19.37
CA SER A 179 77.43 33.81 -18.13
C SER A 179 76.86 34.23 -16.75
N ILE A 180 76.13 33.30 -16.09
CA ILE A 180 76.17 33.02 -14.63
C ILE A 180 75.68 31.56 -14.33
N GLY A 181 76.39 30.86 -13.43
CA GLY A 181 75.93 29.78 -12.51
C GLY A 181 74.97 28.65 -12.95
N PRO A 182 75.41 27.37 -13.03
CA PRO A 182 74.55 26.22 -13.37
C PRO A 182 73.81 25.53 -12.19
N GLU A 183 73.90 26.01 -10.95
CA GLU A 183 73.42 25.28 -9.76
C GLU A 183 71.88 25.23 -9.61
N VAL A 184 71.15 26.27 -10.07
CA VAL A 184 69.69 26.38 -9.91
C VAL A 184 68.89 25.43 -10.83
N ALA A 185 69.55 24.83 -11.83
CA ALA A 185 68.92 23.92 -12.81
C ALA A 185 68.84 22.46 -12.32
N GLN A 186 69.80 22.00 -11.51
CA GLN A 186 69.83 20.62 -11.00
C GLN A 186 68.71 20.35 -9.99
N ASP A 187 68.52 21.25 -9.03
CA ASP A 187 67.48 21.08 -7.98
C ASP A 187 66.07 20.99 -8.60
N LYS A 188 65.80 21.82 -9.63
CA LYS A 188 64.54 21.78 -10.41
C LYS A 188 64.30 20.47 -11.16
N THR A 189 65.34 19.79 -11.63
CA THR A 189 65.18 18.53 -12.39
C THR A 189 65.06 17.32 -11.47
N GLN A 190 65.67 17.35 -10.28
CA GLN A 190 65.58 16.24 -9.33
C GLN A 190 64.16 16.07 -8.75
N TRP A 191 63.57 17.09 -8.10
CA TRP A 191 62.26 16.94 -7.45
C TRP A 191 61.15 16.60 -8.46
N PHE A 192 61.28 17.06 -9.70
CA PHE A 192 60.34 16.78 -10.78
C PHE A 192 60.37 15.29 -11.18
N GLN A 193 61.57 14.71 -11.31
CA GLN A 193 61.73 13.28 -11.63
C GLN A 193 61.30 12.38 -10.45
N GLU A 194 61.55 12.81 -9.21
CA GLU A 194 61.05 12.14 -8.00
C GLU A 194 59.51 12.16 -7.94
N ALA A 195 58.88 13.31 -8.21
CA ALA A 195 57.43 13.45 -8.26
C ALA A 195 56.81 12.62 -9.39
N LYS A 196 57.45 12.54 -10.57
CA LYS A 196 56.98 11.70 -11.68
C LYS A 196 57.00 10.21 -11.33
N ASN A 197 58.11 9.73 -10.77
CA ASN A 197 58.26 8.34 -10.27
C ASN A 197 57.20 8.00 -9.20
N LEU A 198 56.92 8.94 -8.29
CA LEU A 198 55.85 8.81 -7.31
C LEU A 198 54.46 8.73 -7.97
N SER A 199 54.18 9.57 -8.98
CA SER A 199 52.92 9.53 -9.75
C SER A 199 52.73 8.18 -10.45
N GLU A 200 53.77 7.67 -11.13
CA GLU A 200 53.74 6.37 -11.81
C GLU A 200 53.47 5.20 -10.83
N LYS A 201 54.12 5.20 -9.65
CA LYS A 201 53.86 4.23 -8.58
C LYS A 201 52.42 4.29 -8.08
N LEU A 202 51.90 5.48 -7.77
CA LEU A 202 50.52 5.67 -7.31
C LEU A 202 49.51 5.17 -8.37
N ARG A 203 49.76 5.45 -9.65
CA ARG A 203 48.94 4.96 -10.77
C ARG A 203 48.93 3.43 -10.86
N ALA A 204 50.07 2.78 -10.68
CA ALA A 204 50.17 1.32 -10.62
C ALA A 204 49.41 0.73 -9.40
N VAL A 205 49.51 1.37 -8.23
CA VAL A 205 48.79 0.95 -7.01
C VAL A 205 47.27 1.03 -7.21
N TYR A 206 46.73 2.16 -7.66
CA TYR A 206 45.28 2.33 -7.83
C TYR A 206 44.70 1.54 -9.01
N THR A 207 45.50 1.19 -10.02
CA THR A 207 45.06 0.29 -11.10
C THR A 207 45.17 -1.20 -10.73
N SER A 208 45.82 -1.57 -9.64
CA SER A 208 45.93 -2.96 -9.18
C SER A 208 44.56 -3.57 -8.79
N ALA A 209 44.40 -4.88 -9.02
CA ALA A 209 43.19 -5.60 -8.59
C ALA A 209 42.97 -5.48 -7.06
N SER A 210 44.04 -5.52 -6.27
CA SER A 210 44.00 -5.33 -4.81
C SER A 210 43.46 -3.98 -4.34
N PHE A 211 43.47 -2.94 -5.17
CA PHE A 211 42.85 -1.65 -4.84
C PHE A 211 41.39 -1.56 -5.30
N ARG A 212 41.07 -2.17 -6.44
CA ARG A 212 39.70 -2.23 -7.01
C ARG A 212 38.76 -3.11 -6.20
N HIS A 213 39.26 -4.21 -5.66
CA HIS A 213 38.50 -5.11 -4.79
C HIS A 213 38.05 -4.38 -3.50
N MET A 214 36.81 -4.65 -3.07
CA MET A 214 36.13 -4.02 -1.95
C MET A 214 35.62 -5.12 -1.02
N SER A 215 36.05 -5.14 0.24
CA SER A 215 35.63 -6.13 1.24
C SER A 215 34.21 -5.89 1.80
N LEU A 216 33.22 -5.69 0.91
CA LEU A 216 31.80 -5.60 1.27
C LEU A 216 31.17 -6.97 1.59
N LEU A 217 31.81 -8.06 1.12
CA LEU A 217 31.39 -9.44 1.28
C LEU A 217 32.59 -10.31 1.72
N GLU A 218 33.02 -10.16 2.98
CA GLU A 218 34.12 -10.97 3.56
C GLU A 218 33.88 -12.48 3.48
N LEU A 219 32.63 -12.90 3.27
CA LEU A 219 32.17 -14.28 3.21
C LEU A 219 32.57 -15.03 1.93
N SER A 220 33.06 -14.37 0.86
CA SER A 220 33.66 -15.11 -0.26
C SER A 220 34.73 -14.34 -1.06
N SER A 221 35.92 -14.92 -1.14
CA SER A 221 37.05 -14.43 -1.97
C SER A 221 36.89 -14.77 -3.46
N LYS A 222 35.65 -14.85 -3.97
CA LYS A 222 35.32 -15.35 -5.33
C LYS A 222 34.41 -14.42 -6.14
N VAL A 223 33.87 -13.36 -5.54
CA VAL A 223 32.93 -12.45 -6.19
C VAL A 223 33.65 -11.13 -6.50
N ALA A 224 33.70 -10.76 -7.79
CA ALA A 224 34.36 -9.54 -8.24
C ALA A 224 33.52 -8.30 -7.86
N THR A 225 33.87 -7.67 -6.74
CA THR A 225 33.20 -6.47 -6.21
C THR A 225 33.45 -5.20 -7.03
N ASP A 226 34.37 -5.26 -8.00
CA ASP A 226 34.82 -4.15 -8.85
C ASP A 226 33.66 -3.46 -9.59
N HIS A 227 32.58 -4.19 -9.84
CA HIS A 227 31.32 -3.66 -10.40
C HIS A 227 30.73 -2.50 -9.60
N LEU A 228 31.03 -2.41 -8.30
CA LEU A 228 30.52 -1.36 -7.41
C LEU A 228 31.19 0.01 -7.65
N LEU A 229 32.39 0.05 -8.25
CA LEU A 229 33.00 1.27 -8.77
C LEU A 229 32.26 1.80 -10.03
N GLY A 230 31.49 0.92 -10.70
CA GLY A 230 30.65 1.28 -11.84
C GLY A 230 29.35 2.00 -11.48
N CYS A 231 28.90 1.95 -10.22
CA CYS A 231 27.70 2.68 -9.77
C CYS A 231 28.00 4.16 -9.57
N ASP A 232 27.07 5.03 -9.96
CA ASP A 232 27.09 6.46 -9.64
C ASP A 232 26.21 6.74 -8.43
N LEU A 233 26.71 7.57 -7.51
CA LEU A 233 26.01 8.00 -6.31
C LEU A 233 25.29 9.31 -6.58
N SER A 234 24.10 9.49 -6.01
CA SER A 234 23.43 10.79 -6.01
C SER A 234 24.10 11.70 -4.97
N ILE A 235 24.50 12.91 -5.39
CA ILE A 235 25.24 13.86 -4.57
C ILE A 235 24.53 15.22 -4.63
N ILE A 236 24.40 15.88 -3.48
CA ILE A 236 23.95 17.27 -3.37
C ILE A 236 25.08 18.12 -2.81
N SER A 237 25.33 19.27 -3.44
CA SER A 237 26.19 20.31 -2.89
C SER A 237 25.42 21.21 -1.93
N LYS A 238 25.97 21.39 -0.73
CA LYS A 238 25.52 22.34 0.29
C LYS A 238 26.57 23.42 0.45
N HIS A 239 26.20 24.66 0.14
CA HIS A 239 27.04 25.81 0.46
C HIS A 239 27.00 26.10 1.96
N ILE A 240 28.11 26.57 2.55
CA ILE A 240 28.20 26.72 4.01
C ILE A 240 27.46 27.98 4.51
N SER A 241 27.32 29.00 3.67
CA SER A 241 26.66 30.28 3.97
C SER A 241 25.24 30.46 3.39
N SER A 242 24.70 29.48 2.66
CA SER A 242 23.32 29.55 2.13
C SER A 242 22.53 28.29 2.46
N THR A 243 21.20 28.38 2.35
CA THR A 243 20.28 27.24 2.51
C THR A 243 20.02 26.51 1.19
N VAL A 244 20.65 26.94 0.08
CA VAL A 244 20.46 26.36 -1.25
C VAL A 244 21.13 25.00 -1.31
N GLN A 245 20.39 24.01 -1.82
CA GLN A 245 20.86 22.66 -2.10
C GLN A 245 20.80 22.44 -3.60
N GLU A 246 21.94 22.17 -4.22
CA GLU A 246 22.02 21.94 -5.67
C GLU A 246 22.36 20.46 -5.90
N PRO A 247 21.59 19.70 -6.71
CA PRO A 247 21.99 18.36 -7.13
C PRO A 247 23.15 18.46 -8.12
N VAL A 248 24.21 17.68 -7.90
CA VAL A 248 25.46 17.79 -8.66
C VAL A 248 25.86 16.42 -9.22
N VAL A 249 26.17 16.35 -10.51
CA VAL A 249 26.65 15.11 -11.13
C VAL A 249 28.16 14.91 -10.93
N LEU A 250 28.62 13.66 -11.00
CA LEU A 250 30.01 13.30 -10.70
C LEU A 250 31.07 14.11 -11.51
N PRO A 251 30.89 14.45 -12.80
CA PRO A 251 31.79 15.36 -13.51
C PRO A 251 31.86 16.78 -12.94
N GLU A 252 30.76 17.33 -12.45
CA GLU A 252 30.72 18.67 -11.83
C GLU A 252 31.41 18.64 -10.46
N VAL A 253 31.27 17.56 -9.69
CA VAL A 253 32.08 17.32 -8.48
C VAL A 253 33.57 17.33 -8.84
N PHE A 254 33.98 16.70 -9.95
CA PHE A 254 35.38 16.69 -10.38
C PHE A 254 35.88 18.05 -10.89
N ALA A 255 35.01 18.88 -11.47
CA ALA A 255 35.33 20.27 -11.78
C ALA A 255 35.57 21.08 -10.49
N ASN A 256 34.70 20.91 -9.49
CA ASN A 256 34.69 21.69 -8.26
C ASN A 256 35.75 21.27 -7.21
N LEU A 257 36.58 20.25 -7.47
CA LEU A 257 37.75 19.92 -6.62
C LEU A 257 38.81 21.03 -6.68
N ASN A 258 38.69 22.08 -5.86
CA ASN A 258 39.60 23.24 -5.86
C ASN A 258 40.11 23.69 -4.48
N SER A 259 39.60 23.10 -3.39
CA SER A 259 39.71 23.65 -2.03
C SER A 259 39.60 22.55 -0.96
N VAL A 260 39.14 22.86 0.27
CA VAL A 260 38.89 21.85 1.31
C VAL A 260 37.40 21.48 1.33
N MET A 261 37.09 20.27 0.85
CA MET A 261 35.72 19.77 0.76
C MET A 261 35.48 18.51 1.60
N CYS A 262 34.24 18.33 2.02
CA CYS A 262 33.78 17.16 2.77
C CYS A 262 32.79 16.34 1.92
N VAL A 263 32.89 15.02 1.98
CA VAL A 263 31.83 14.09 1.58
C VAL A 263 31.15 13.61 2.85
N GLU A 264 29.94 14.10 3.14
CA GLU A 264 29.12 13.62 4.26
C GLU A 264 28.08 12.57 3.83
N GLY A 265 27.59 11.80 4.80
CA GLY A 265 26.56 10.78 4.59
C GLY A 265 26.59 9.68 5.65
N GLU A 266 25.57 8.84 5.65
CA GLU A 266 25.34 7.75 6.62
C GLU A 266 26.39 6.63 6.55
N THR A 267 26.42 5.75 7.56
CA THR A 267 27.29 4.58 7.58
C THR A 267 26.92 3.61 6.46
N GLY A 268 27.92 3.18 5.69
CA GLY A 268 27.69 2.34 4.51
C GLY A 268 27.18 3.07 3.27
N SER A 269 26.99 4.39 3.27
CA SER A 269 26.44 5.16 2.13
C SER A 269 27.28 5.15 0.84
N GLY A 270 28.55 4.72 0.89
CA GLY A 270 29.45 4.64 -0.26
C GLY A 270 30.59 5.67 -0.30
N LYS A 271 30.84 6.43 0.78
CA LYS A 271 31.94 7.43 0.85
C LYS A 271 33.30 6.89 0.38
N THR A 272 33.76 5.77 0.95
CA THR A 272 34.99 5.05 0.54
C THR A 272 34.99 4.64 -0.93
N VAL A 273 33.83 4.25 -1.47
CA VAL A 273 33.66 3.88 -2.88
C VAL A 273 33.90 5.09 -3.78
N LEU A 274 33.35 6.26 -3.42
CA LEU A 274 33.54 7.52 -4.15
C LEU A 274 35.02 7.93 -4.17
N LEU A 275 35.70 7.89 -3.02
CA LEU A 275 37.14 8.21 -2.94
C LEU A 275 37.99 7.26 -3.78
N LYS A 276 37.78 5.94 -3.66
CA LYS A 276 38.49 4.95 -4.48
C LYS A 276 38.16 5.07 -5.98
N LYS A 277 36.92 5.45 -6.34
CA LYS A 277 36.51 5.73 -7.73
C LYS A 277 37.26 6.94 -8.31
N ILE A 278 37.46 8.00 -7.54
CA ILE A 278 38.30 9.15 -7.94
C ILE A 278 39.75 8.71 -8.18
N ALA A 279 40.36 7.99 -7.23
CA ALA A 279 41.73 7.51 -7.35
C ALA A 279 41.93 6.59 -8.58
N PHE A 280 40.96 5.70 -8.84
CA PHE A 280 40.98 4.80 -10.00
C PHE A 280 40.78 5.54 -11.34
N LEU A 281 39.83 6.48 -11.42
CA LEU A 281 39.56 7.26 -12.64
C LEU A 281 40.71 8.22 -12.99
N TRP A 282 41.39 8.77 -11.98
CA TRP A 282 42.65 9.49 -12.17
C TRP A 282 43.74 8.55 -12.71
N ALA A 283 43.92 7.40 -12.08
CA ALA A 283 45.01 6.48 -12.40
C ALA A 283 44.90 5.85 -13.79
N SER A 284 43.69 5.51 -14.23
CA SER A 284 43.41 4.98 -15.57
C SER A 284 43.59 6.00 -16.70
N GLY A 285 43.60 7.29 -16.38
CA GLY A 285 43.65 8.39 -17.35
C GLY A 285 42.34 8.60 -18.11
N CYS A 286 41.25 7.94 -17.72
CA CYS A 286 39.97 7.99 -18.43
C CYS A 286 39.14 9.25 -18.13
N CYS A 287 39.55 10.10 -17.18
CA CYS A 287 38.81 11.31 -16.81
C CYS A 287 39.65 12.59 -17.01
N PRO A 288 39.41 13.38 -18.08
CA PRO A 288 40.17 14.60 -18.35
C PRO A 288 40.18 15.62 -17.19
N LEU A 289 39.07 15.74 -16.45
CA LEU A 289 38.93 16.68 -15.33
C LEU A 289 39.87 16.39 -14.14
N LEU A 290 40.38 15.15 -14.04
CA LEU A 290 41.31 14.74 -13.00
C LEU A 290 42.78 14.84 -13.46
N ASN A 291 43.06 15.00 -14.76
CA ASN A 291 44.44 15.05 -15.27
C ASN A 291 45.24 16.27 -14.77
N ARG A 292 44.56 17.35 -14.37
CA ARG A 292 45.15 18.53 -13.71
C ARG A 292 45.84 18.24 -12.37
N PHE A 293 45.59 17.06 -11.77
CA PHE A 293 46.30 16.60 -10.59
C PHE A 293 47.50 15.73 -10.99
N HIS A 294 48.71 16.17 -10.68
CA HIS A 294 49.93 15.39 -10.91
C HIS A 294 50.13 14.30 -9.85
N LEU A 295 49.56 14.47 -8.65
CA LEU A 295 49.59 13.49 -7.56
C LEU A 295 48.23 13.39 -6.86
N VAL A 296 47.77 12.16 -6.61
CA VAL A 296 46.57 11.85 -5.83
C VAL A 296 46.93 10.87 -4.71
N PHE A 297 46.67 11.22 -3.46
CA PHE A 297 46.95 10.40 -2.28
C PHE A 297 45.64 9.95 -1.62
N TYR A 298 45.30 8.66 -1.72
CA TYR A 298 44.23 8.04 -0.95
C TYR A 298 44.78 7.50 0.38
N LEU A 299 44.30 8.03 1.50
CA LEU A 299 44.78 7.69 2.84
C LEU A 299 43.59 7.31 3.74
N SER A 300 43.62 6.12 4.33
CA SER A 300 42.63 5.68 5.32
C SER A 300 43.13 6.03 6.72
N LEU A 301 42.45 6.96 7.40
CA LEU A 301 42.89 7.50 8.69
C LEU A 301 42.74 6.47 9.83
N SER A 302 41.83 5.49 9.70
CA SER A 302 41.54 4.46 10.69
C SER A 302 42.71 3.54 11.04
N SER A 303 43.76 3.50 10.21
CA SER A 303 44.98 2.71 10.42
C SER A 303 46.22 3.52 10.82
N THR A 304 46.09 4.84 11.01
CA THR A 304 47.22 5.72 11.35
C THR A 304 47.51 5.79 12.85
N ARG A 305 48.79 5.95 13.22
CA ARG A 305 49.24 6.17 14.61
C ARG A 305 49.53 7.66 14.84
N PRO A 306 49.18 8.28 15.99
CA PRO A 306 49.30 9.73 16.20
C PRO A 306 50.68 10.36 15.90
N ASP A 307 51.76 9.61 16.07
CA ASP A 307 53.14 10.11 15.93
C ASP A 307 53.72 9.98 14.50
N GLN A 308 52.94 9.47 13.52
CA GLN A 308 53.43 9.23 12.16
C GLN A 308 53.52 10.51 11.29
N GLY A 309 54.69 10.72 10.67
CA GLY A 309 54.90 11.72 9.62
C GLY A 309 54.26 11.32 8.28
N LEU A 310 53.90 12.28 7.44
CA LEU A 310 53.07 12.05 6.24
C LEU A 310 53.71 11.07 5.24
N ALA A 311 55.05 11.13 5.10
CA ALA A 311 55.79 10.20 4.24
C ALA A 311 55.71 8.75 4.73
N SER A 312 55.69 8.51 6.05
CA SER A 312 55.54 7.16 6.61
C SER A 312 54.16 6.57 6.30
N ILE A 313 53.09 7.35 6.47
CA ILE A 313 51.71 6.93 6.18
C ILE A 313 51.56 6.53 4.69
N ILE A 314 52.13 7.32 3.77
CA ILE A 314 52.12 7.03 2.33
C ILE A 314 52.94 5.77 2.00
N CYS A 315 54.09 5.56 2.66
CA CYS A 315 54.90 4.35 2.45
C CYS A 315 54.15 3.10 2.96
N ASP A 316 53.62 3.15 4.17
CA ASP A 316 52.90 2.05 4.84
C ASP A 316 51.64 1.63 4.07
N GLN A 317 50.81 2.60 3.66
CA GLN A 317 49.51 2.31 3.04
C GLN A 317 49.58 2.08 1.53
N LEU A 318 50.44 2.82 0.81
CA LEU A 318 50.40 2.85 -0.67
C LEU A 318 51.62 2.19 -1.32
N LEU A 319 52.83 2.46 -0.85
CA LEU A 319 54.06 2.08 -1.59
C LEU A 319 54.65 0.72 -1.19
N LYS A 320 54.41 0.24 0.03
CA LYS A 320 54.86 -1.07 0.56
C LYS A 320 56.38 -1.33 0.50
N THR A 321 57.18 -0.28 0.28
CA THR A 321 58.64 -0.33 0.17
C THR A 321 59.25 0.78 1.02
N GLU A 322 60.01 0.38 2.05
CA GLU A 322 60.71 1.30 2.94
C GLU A 322 61.70 2.20 2.17
N GLY A 323 61.85 3.45 2.64
CA GLY A 323 62.94 4.34 2.22
C GLY A 323 62.78 5.07 0.87
N THR A 324 61.69 4.89 0.11
CA THR A 324 61.60 5.47 -1.25
C THR A 324 61.22 6.96 -1.33
N VAL A 325 60.73 7.58 -0.25
CA VAL A 325 60.40 9.02 -0.18
C VAL A 325 60.71 9.57 1.21
N THR A 326 61.45 10.68 1.32
CA THR A 326 61.68 11.37 2.60
C THR A 326 60.63 12.46 2.84
N GLU A 327 60.34 12.79 4.10
CA GLU A 327 59.34 13.82 4.41
C GLU A 327 59.77 15.23 3.94
N ILE A 328 61.07 15.51 3.84
CA ILE A 328 61.60 16.75 3.25
C ILE A 328 61.32 16.80 1.74
N CYS A 329 61.65 15.73 1.01
CA CYS A 329 61.32 15.56 -0.41
C CYS A 329 59.82 15.76 -0.66
N LEU A 330 58.98 15.02 0.08
CA LEU A 330 57.51 15.07 -0.06
C LEU A 330 56.97 16.48 0.20
N MET A 331 57.39 17.14 1.29
CA MET A 331 56.92 18.49 1.61
C MET A 331 57.40 19.54 0.59
N ASN A 332 58.56 19.35 -0.03
CA ASN A 332 59.02 20.20 -1.13
C ASN A 332 58.17 19.97 -2.40
N ILE A 333 57.93 18.72 -2.80
CA ILE A 333 57.06 18.37 -3.95
C ILE A 333 55.65 18.97 -3.78
N ILE A 334 55.03 18.82 -2.61
CA ILE A 334 53.71 19.39 -2.32
C ILE A 334 53.70 20.92 -2.45
N ARG A 335 54.73 21.60 -1.94
CA ARG A 335 54.87 23.07 -2.01
C ARG A 335 55.07 23.60 -3.43
N GLN A 336 55.72 22.83 -4.31
CA GLN A 336 55.87 23.21 -5.72
C GLN A 336 54.57 22.99 -6.50
N LEU A 337 53.93 21.83 -6.33
CA LEU A 337 52.74 21.43 -7.09
C LEU A 337 51.42 22.06 -6.61
N LYS A 338 51.31 22.48 -5.34
CA LYS A 338 50.18 23.26 -4.78
C LYS A 338 48.81 22.62 -5.08
N ASN A 339 48.01 23.26 -5.95
CA ASN A 339 46.66 22.87 -6.35
C ASN A 339 46.63 21.62 -7.25
N GLN A 340 47.77 21.22 -7.81
CA GLN A 340 47.95 19.99 -8.60
C GLN A 340 48.12 18.73 -7.72
N VAL A 341 47.99 18.86 -6.39
CA VAL A 341 47.98 17.75 -5.43
C VAL A 341 46.59 17.59 -4.81
N LEU A 342 46.05 16.38 -4.84
CA LEU A 342 44.76 16.01 -4.25
C LEU A 342 44.94 14.95 -3.15
N PHE A 343 44.44 15.25 -1.95
CA PHE A 343 44.35 14.29 -0.85
C PHE A 343 42.91 13.79 -0.71
N LEU A 344 42.73 12.47 -0.70
CA LEU A 344 41.47 11.77 -0.47
C LEU A 344 41.58 11.08 0.90
N LEU A 345 40.95 11.67 1.92
CA LEU A 345 41.05 11.21 3.30
C LEU A 345 39.81 10.41 3.70
N ASP A 346 40.00 9.14 4.03
CA ASP A 346 38.93 8.19 4.38
C ASP A 346 38.90 7.91 5.90
N ASP A 347 37.76 7.43 6.41
CA ASP A 347 37.52 7.11 7.83
C ASP A 347 37.80 8.25 8.84
N TYR A 348 37.33 9.48 8.59
CA TYR A 348 37.49 10.57 9.55
C TYR A 348 36.73 10.31 10.88
N LYS A 349 37.47 10.32 12.00
CA LYS A 349 36.92 10.22 13.37
C LYS A 349 36.83 11.58 14.05
N GLU A 350 37.83 11.96 14.86
CA GLU A 350 37.81 13.21 15.64
C GLU A 350 39.15 13.96 15.64
N MET A 351 39.12 15.29 15.82
CA MET A 351 40.33 16.12 15.93
C MET A 351 41.17 15.68 17.12
N GLY A 352 42.43 15.27 16.87
CA GLY A 352 43.35 14.72 17.88
C GLY A 352 43.45 13.19 17.89
N SER A 353 42.62 12.46 17.13
CA SER A 353 42.71 10.99 17.00
C SER A 353 43.69 10.50 15.93
N PHE A 354 44.28 11.42 15.15
CA PHE A 354 45.15 11.16 14.00
C PHE A 354 46.32 12.16 13.98
N PRO A 355 47.38 11.95 13.16
CA PRO A 355 48.59 12.75 13.20
C PRO A 355 48.42 14.27 13.07
N GLN A 356 49.23 15.00 13.84
CA GLN A 356 49.31 16.46 13.80
C GLN A 356 49.59 17.01 12.39
N VAL A 357 50.25 16.22 11.52
CA VAL A 357 50.51 16.61 10.12
C VAL A 357 49.22 16.65 9.29
N ILE A 358 48.30 15.69 9.48
CA ILE A 358 46.97 15.68 8.85
C ILE A 358 46.10 16.80 9.41
N GLU A 359 46.12 17.01 10.73
CA GLU A 359 45.42 18.14 11.35
C GLU A 359 45.91 19.50 10.82
N LYS A 360 47.23 19.64 10.62
CA LYS A 360 47.87 20.83 10.06
C LYS A 360 47.54 21.04 8.57
N LEU A 361 47.42 19.97 7.78
CA LEU A 361 46.92 20.03 6.40
C LEU A 361 45.51 20.63 6.36
N ILE A 362 44.59 20.14 7.19
CA ILE A 362 43.21 20.65 7.27
C ILE A 362 43.18 22.09 7.79
N LYS A 363 43.81 22.37 8.95
CA LYS A 363 43.70 23.67 9.64
C LYS A 363 44.54 24.80 9.02
N LYS A 364 45.55 24.49 8.19
CA LYS A 364 46.47 25.49 7.60
C LYS A 364 46.65 25.37 6.08
N ASN A 365 45.65 24.85 5.36
CA ASN A 365 45.75 24.67 3.90
C ASN A 365 46.07 25.96 3.12
N HIS A 366 45.73 27.15 3.63
CA HIS A 366 46.16 28.44 3.05
C HIS A 366 47.68 28.56 2.81
N SER A 367 48.49 27.79 3.54
CA SER A 367 49.96 27.75 3.43
C SER A 367 50.48 26.73 2.39
N LEU A 368 49.61 25.88 1.83
CA LEU A 368 49.96 24.77 0.93
C LEU A 368 49.17 24.78 -0.39
N ARG A 369 47.93 25.33 -0.38
CA ARG A 369 47.00 25.39 -1.53
C ARG A 369 46.71 24.04 -2.18
N SER A 370 46.69 22.94 -1.41
CA SER A 370 46.37 21.61 -1.93
C SER A 370 44.86 21.35 -1.90
N CYS A 371 44.36 20.49 -2.79
CA CYS A 371 42.96 20.08 -2.77
C CYS A 371 42.77 18.94 -1.77
N LEU A 372 41.74 19.03 -0.92
CA LEU A 372 41.40 18.01 0.08
C LEU A 372 39.94 17.58 -0.11
N LEU A 373 39.70 16.27 -0.17
CA LEU A 373 38.36 15.68 -0.09
C LEU A 373 38.31 14.68 1.07
N ILE A 374 37.50 14.97 2.08
CA ILE A 374 37.46 14.23 3.35
C ILE A 374 36.13 13.50 3.48
N ALA A 375 36.15 12.17 3.64
CA ALA A 375 34.95 11.37 3.91
C ALA A 375 34.63 11.38 5.42
N ILE A 376 33.43 11.86 5.77
CA ILE A 376 33.00 12.06 7.16
C ILE A 376 31.58 11.50 7.36
N HIS A 377 31.28 11.00 8.55
CA HIS A 377 29.92 10.62 8.93
C HIS A 377 29.13 11.83 9.42
N THR A 378 27.83 11.94 9.10
CA THR A 378 27.01 13.16 9.25
C THR A 378 26.89 13.68 10.70
N ASN A 379 27.16 12.82 11.70
CA ASN A 379 27.28 13.22 13.11
C ASN A 379 28.53 14.10 13.38
N ARG A 380 29.65 13.82 12.69
CA ARG A 380 30.99 14.38 12.95
C ARG A 380 31.31 15.62 12.09
N THR A 381 30.53 15.93 11.02
CA THR A 381 30.73 17.11 10.16
C THR A 381 30.86 18.43 10.94
N ARG A 382 30.09 18.59 12.03
CA ARG A 382 30.09 19.79 12.91
C ARG A 382 31.50 20.17 13.40
N ASN A 383 32.35 19.18 13.65
CA ASN A 383 33.67 19.41 14.24
C ASN A 383 34.63 20.12 13.28
N ILE A 384 34.49 19.90 11.96
CA ILE A 384 35.37 20.51 10.94
C ILE A 384 34.72 21.58 10.07
N ARG A 385 33.38 21.77 10.12
CA ARG A 385 32.61 22.66 9.23
C ARG A 385 33.14 24.10 9.09
N ARG A 386 33.95 24.58 10.04
CA ARG A 386 34.63 25.90 10.00
C ARG A 386 35.88 25.98 9.10
N TYR A 387 36.35 24.84 8.59
CA TYR A 387 37.56 24.69 7.76
C TYR A 387 37.24 24.14 6.36
N LEU A 388 35.96 24.05 6.02
CA LEU A 388 35.46 23.60 4.73
C LEU A 388 35.01 24.79 3.91
N ASP A 389 35.06 24.63 2.59
CA ASP A 389 34.51 25.57 1.62
C ASP A 389 33.19 25.06 1.03
N THR A 390 33.07 23.74 0.80
CA THR A 390 31.85 23.08 0.30
C THR A 390 31.63 21.72 0.98
N ILE A 391 30.36 21.36 1.18
CA ILE A 391 29.94 20.06 1.71
C ILE A 391 29.14 19.31 0.62
N LEU A 392 29.57 18.10 0.30
CA LEU A 392 28.90 17.19 -0.63
C LEU A 392 28.19 16.10 0.18
N GLU A 393 26.86 16.09 0.18
CA GLU A 393 26.08 15.04 0.84
C GLU A 393 25.74 13.93 -0.15
N ILE A 394 26.12 12.70 0.18
CA ILE A 394 25.63 11.50 -0.52
C ILE A 394 24.17 11.29 -0.12
N GLN A 395 23.29 11.35 -1.12
CA GLN A 395 21.85 11.09 -0.97
C GLN A 395 21.52 9.60 -0.98
N VAL A 396 20.23 9.29 -0.81
CA VAL A 396 19.63 7.94 -0.94
C VAL A 396 20.20 7.20 -2.15
N PHE A 397 20.78 6.02 -1.91
CA PHE A 397 21.31 5.17 -2.98
C PHE A 397 20.18 4.75 -3.96
N PRO A 398 20.28 5.07 -5.26
CA PRO A 398 19.17 4.86 -6.18
C PRO A 398 18.82 3.38 -6.40
N PHE A 399 17.53 3.04 -6.34
CA PHE A 399 17.01 1.68 -6.54
C PHE A 399 17.50 1.02 -7.85
N TYR A 400 17.70 1.80 -8.93
CA TYR A 400 18.24 1.28 -10.19
C TYR A 400 19.66 0.73 -10.05
N ASN A 401 20.49 1.27 -9.15
CA ASN A 401 21.83 0.74 -8.87
C ASN A 401 21.75 -0.59 -8.12
N THR A 402 20.78 -0.77 -7.21
CA THR A 402 20.51 -2.06 -6.57
C THR A 402 20.19 -3.13 -7.61
N ILE A 403 19.31 -2.82 -8.57
CA ILE A 403 18.96 -3.73 -9.68
C ILE A 403 20.17 -3.99 -10.59
N PHE A 404 20.99 -2.98 -10.90
CA PHE A 404 22.22 -3.14 -11.68
C PHE A 404 23.21 -4.10 -11.00
N LEU A 405 23.47 -3.91 -9.70
CA LEU A 405 24.38 -4.75 -8.92
C LEU A 405 23.86 -6.19 -8.86
N LEU A 406 22.60 -6.41 -8.47
CA LEU A 406 22.02 -7.76 -8.38
C LEU A 406 21.97 -8.46 -9.74
N ARG A 407 21.68 -7.74 -10.84
CA ARG A 407 21.73 -8.30 -12.20
C ARG A 407 23.15 -8.68 -12.65
N ARG A 408 24.18 -7.97 -12.19
CA ARG A 408 25.60 -8.31 -12.45
C ARG A 408 26.08 -9.48 -11.60
N LEU A 409 25.64 -9.57 -10.34
CA LEU A 409 26.07 -10.60 -9.39
C LEU A 409 25.32 -11.93 -9.54
N PHE A 410 24.04 -11.90 -9.94
CA PHE A 410 23.17 -13.08 -10.05
C PHE A 410 22.50 -13.20 -11.44
N PRO A 411 23.26 -13.21 -12.56
CA PRO A 411 22.68 -13.28 -13.91
C PRO A 411 21.84 -14.53 -14.17
N HIS A 412 22.05 -15.59 -13.40
CA HIS A 412 21.33 -16.87 -13.50
C HIS A 412 19.97 -16.89 -12.77
N ASN A 413 19.65 -15.90 -11.93
CA ASN A 413 18.44 -15.91 -11.08
C ASN A 413 17.51 -14.70 -11.32
N MET A 414 17.25 -14.41 -12.60
CA MET A 414 16.42 -13.28 -13.03
C MET A 414 14.99 -13.33 -12.47
N THR A 415 14.42 -14.52 -12.22
CA THR A 415 13.07 -14.68 -11.66
C THR A 415 12.98 -14.16 -10.22
N ARG A 416 14.00 -14.37 -9.38
CA ARG A 416 14.05 -13.82 -8.01
C ARG A 416 14.20 -12.30 -8.04
N LEU A 417 14.99 -11.78 -8.98
CA LEU A 417 15.12 -10.33 -9.21
C LEU A 417 13.81 -9.68 -9.69
N GLN A 418 13.06 -10.32 -10.60
CA GLN A 418 11.75 -9.86 -11.03
C GLN A 418 10.72 -9.86 -9.88
N LYS A 419 10.65 -10.93 -9.08
CA LYS A 419 9.83 -10.99 -7.87
C LYS A 419 10.16 -9.84 -6.90
N MET A 420 11.44 -9.59 -6.65
CA MET A 420 11.91 -8.48 -5.82
C MET A 420 11.49 -7.10 -6.38
N MET A 421 11.62 -6.88 -7.70
CA MET A 421 11.20 -5.63 -8.35
C MET A 421 9.70 -5.38 -8.20
N VAL A 422 8.86 -6.41 -8.38
CA VAL A 422 7.41 -6.31 -8.16
C VAL A 422 7.09 -5.99 -6.69
N HIS A 423 7.82 -6.59 -5.75
CA HIS A 423 7.62 -6.38 -4.31
C HIS A 423 7.92 -4.94 -3.87
N PHE A 424 9.11 -4.41 -4.17
CA PHE A 424 9.44 -3.01 -3.90
C PHE A 424 8.63 -2.01 -4.73
N GLY A 425 8.11 -2.43 -5.90
CA GLY A 425 7.19 -1.63 -6.71
C GLY A 425 5.81 -1.46 -6.07
N LYS A 426 5.30 -2.50 -5.39
CA LYS A 426 4.05 -2.43 -4.62
C LYS A 426 4.22 -1.68 -3.30
N ASN A 427 5.35 -1.90 -2.62
CA ASN A 427 5.60 -1.37 -1.28
C ASN A 427 6.58 -0.19 -1.33
N THR A 428 6.11 0.97 -1.78
CA THR A 428 6.89 2.23 -1.90
C THR A 428 7.64 2.60 -0.61
N ASN A 429 7.00 2.42 0.55
CA ASN A 429 7.59 2.68 1.87
C ASN A 429 8.88 1.86 2.16
N LEU A 430 9.09 0.72 1.48
CA LEU A 430 10.31 -0.07 1.59
C LEU A 430 11.46 0.45 0.72
N GLN A 431 11.18 1.29 -0.28
CA GLN A 431 12.24 1.88 -1.11
C GLN A 431 13.15 2.78 -0.26
N GLY A 432 12.59 3.41 0.78
CA GLY A 432 13.32 4.15 1.82
C GLY A 432 14.27 3.32 2.69
N ILE A 433 14.24 1.98 2.60
CA ILE A 433 15.23 1.09 3.24
C ILE A 433 16.51 1.06 2.40
N GLN A 434 16.43 1.15 1.06
CA GLN A 434 17.59 1.04 0.17
C GLN A 434 18.48 2.29 0.14
N LYS A 435 18.44 3.14 1.18
CA LYS A 435 19.29 4.34 1.34
C LYS A 435 20.78 4.08 1.17
N THR A 436 21.27 2.89 1.50
CA THR A 436 22.70 2.56 1.48
C THR A 436 23.01 1.28 0.68
N PRO A 437 24.17 1.23 -0.02
CA PRO A 437 24.72 0.00 -0.60
C PRO A 437 24.82 -1.19 0.36
N LEU A 438 24.85 -0.94 1.67
CA LEU A 438 24.95 -1.96 2.72
C LEU A 438 23.75 -2.94 2.70
N PHE A 439 22.54 -2.46 2.40
CA PHE A 439 21.37 -3.32 2.23
C PHE A 439 21.49 -4.24 1.01
N VAL A 440 22.13 -3.78 -0.06
CA VAL A 440 22.40 -4.62 -1.23
C VAL A 440 23.38 -5.74 -0.87
N ALA A 441 24.43 -5.44 -0.09
CA ALA A 441 25.37 -6.45 0.41
C ALA A 441 24.68 -7.51 1.32
N ALA A 442 23.75 -7.09 2.17
CA ALA A 442 22.94 -8.00 2.99
C ALA A 442 22.05 -8.93 2.14
N ILE A 443 21.33 -8.38 1.14
CA ILE A 443 20.51 -9.16 0.21
C ILE A 443 21.37 -10.16 -0.59
N CYS A 444 22.52 -9.71 -1.11
CA CYS A 444 23.50 -10.60 -1.77
C CYS A 444 23.96 -11.74 -0.84
N THR A 445 24.22 -11.44 0.44
CA THR A 445 24.66 -12.43 1.43
C THR A 445 23.63 -13.53 1.64
N ASN A 446 22.35 -13.17 1.82
CA ASN A 446 21.25 -14.15 1.87
C ASN A 446 21.18 -14.96 0.57
N TRP A 447 21.25 -14.32 -0.60
CA TRP A 447 21.11 -15.03 -1.88
C TRP A 447 22.26 -16.02 -2.15
N PHE A 448 23.46 -15.81 -1.58
CA PHE A 448 24.54 -16.79 -1.59
C PHE A 448 24.33 -17.95 -0.59
N GLN A 449 23.72 -17.69 0.57
CA GLN A 449 23.44 -18.71 1.59
C GLN A 449 22.21 -19.57 1.24
N CYS A 450 21.17 -18.95 0.69
CA CYS A 450 19.87 -19.53 0.36
C CYS A 450 19.56 -19.37 -1.15
N PRO A 451 20.27 -20.07 -2.06
CA PRO A 451 20.13 -19.88 -3.51
C PRO A 451 18.79 -20.40 -4.08
N PHE A 452 18.15 -21.36 -3.39
CA PHE A 452 16.92 -22.03 -3.86
C PHE A 452 15.62 -21.43 -3.30
N ASP A 453 15.68 -20.48 -2.37
CA ASP A 453 14.46 -19.88 -1.81
C ASP A 453 13.77 -18.99 -2.87
N GLN A 454 12.51 -19.33 -3.14
CA GLN A 454 11.69 -18.70 -4.17
C GLN A 454 10.87 -17.52 -3.66
N PHE A 455 10.77 -17.32 -2.35
CA PHE A 455 10.02 -16.22 -1.77
C PHE A 455 10.94 -15.04 -1.45
N PHE A 456 10.34 -13.85 -1.47
CA PHE A 456 10.99 -12.60 -1.12
C PHE A 456 9.94 -11.76 -0.41
N ASP A 457 10.20 -11.41 0.85
CA ASP A 457 9.26 -10.71 1.72
C ASP A 457 10.03 -9.81 2.70
N ASP A 458 9.34 -8.85 3.30
CA ASP A 458 9.91 -7.79 4.16
C ASP A 458 10.77 -8.37 5.30
N VAL A 459 10.21 -9.39 5.95
CA VAL A 459 10.85 -10.21 7.00
C VAL A 459 12.21 -10.72 6.55
N ALA A 460 12.31 -11.26 5.33
CA ALA A 460 13.54 -11.84 4.82
C ALA A 460 14.61 -10.76 4.57
N VAL A 461 14.21 -9.57 4.09
CA VAL A 461 15.12 -8.44 3.90
C VAL A 461 15.69 -7.97 5.23
N PHE A 462 14.83 -7.75 6.23
CA PHE A 462 15.25 -7.26 7.54
C PHE A 462 16.09 -8.27 8.32
N LYS A 463 15.73 -9.57 8.30
CA LYS A 463 16.56 -10.63 8.90
C LYS A 463 17.93 -10.70 8.24
N SER A 464 17.99 -10.72 6.90
CA SER A 464 19.26 -10.69 6.16
C SER A 464 20.16 -9.52 6.54
N TYR A 465 19.58 -8.36 6.84
CA TYR A 465 20.32 -7.16 7.27
C TYR A 465 20.86 -7.30 8.69
N VAL A 466 20.05 -7.77 9.65
CA VAL A 466 20.48 -8.03 11.03
C VAL A 466 21.55 -9.14 11.07
N ASP A 467 21.35 -10.22 10.31
CA ASP A 467 22.31 -11.34 10.18
C ASP A 467 23.64 -10.86 9.57
N TYR A 468 23.59 -10.00 8.54
CA TYR A 468 24.79 -9.39 7.94
C TYR A 468 25.53 -8.48 8.93
N LEU A 469 24.82 -7.65 9.71
CA LEU A 469 25.44 -6.82 10.75
C LEU A 469 26.05 -7.67 11.87
N PHE A 470 25.39 -8.75 12.29
CA PHE A 470 25.92 -9.70 13.27
C PHE A 470 27.22 -10.37 12.78
N LEU A 471 27.29 -10.74 11.50
CA LEU A 471 28.49 -11.30 10.88
C LEU A 471 29.62 -10.26 10.76
N LYS A 472 29.29 -9.01 10.43
CA LYS A 472 30.24 -7.89 10.34
C LYS A 472 30.84 -7.52 11.72
N HIS A 473 30.06 -7.61 12.78
CA HIS A 473 30.46 -7.24 14.16
C HIS A 473 30.76 -8.46 15.04
N LYS A 474 31.23 -9.55 14.42
CA LYS A 474 31.48 -10.85 15.08
C LYS A 474 32.49 -10.81 16.23
N SER A 475 33.39 -9.83 16.27
CA SER A 475 34.34 -9.61 17.38
C SER A 475 33.69 -9.01 18.64
N THR A 476 32.49 -8.45 18.52
CA THR A 476 31.73 -7.79 19.60
C THR A 476 30.28 -8.33 19.68
N ALA A 477 30.10 -9.61 19.33
CA ALA A 477 28.80 -10.23 19.07
C ALA A 477 27.81 -10.23 20.25
N GLU A 478 28.27 -10.23 21.51
CA GLU A 478 27.39 -10.16 22.68
C GLU A 478 26.88 -8.73 22.89
N ARG A 479 27.79 -7.74 22.90
CA ARG A 479 27.44 -6.31 23.00
C ARG A 479 26.54 -5.83 21.84
N PHE A 480 26.67 -6.42 20.66
CA PHE A 480 25.75 -6.16 19.53
C PHE A 480 24.33 -6.70 19.76
N LYS A 481 24.17 -7.83 20.49
CA LYS A 481 22.83 -8.32 20.89
C LYS A 481 22.20 -7.43 21.96
N GLU A 482 22.98 -6.96 22.93
CA GLU A 482 22.53 -6.01 23.94
C GLU A 482 22.00 -4.72 23.28
N ILE A 483 22.76 -4.16 22.34
CA ILE A 483 22.36 -3.00 21.52
C ILE A 483 21.04 -3.27 20.77
N ILE A 484 20.89 -4.46 20.13
CA ILE A 484 19.62 -4.82 19.48
C ILE A 484 18.47 -4.84 20.49
N SER A 485 18.63 -5.45 21.67
CA SER A 485 17.57 -5.49 22.69
C SER A 485 17.13 -4.09 23.13
N SER A 486 18.07 -3.17 23.37
CA SER A 486 17.77 -1.78 23.75
C SER A 486 17.12 -0.98 22.61
N CYS A 487 17.62 -1.13 21.37
CA CYS A 487 16.99 -0.52 20.20
C CYS A 487 15.57 -1.08 19.93
N SER A 488 15.34 -2.36 20.19
CA SER A 488 14.04 -3.02 20.05
C SER A 488 13.03 -2.61 21.14
N GLU A 489 13.50 -2.34 22.36
CA GLU A 489 12.70 -1.70 23.43
C GLU A 489 12.26 -0.28 23.03
N LEU A 490 13.19 0.54 22.53
CA LEU A 490 12.88 1.88 22.02
C LEU A 490 11.92 1.84 20.84
N ALA A 491 12.10 0.88 19.91
CA ALA A 491 11.23 0.69 18.77
C ALA A 491 9.80 0.32 19.19
N LEU A 492 9.64 -0.56 20.19
CA LEU A 492 8.34 -0.96 20.74
C LEU A 492 7.62 0.22 21.43
N LYS A 493 8.32 0.95 22.31
CA LYS A 493 7.80 2.18 22.94
C LYS A 493 7.36 3.19 21.88
N GLY A 494 8.23 3.51 20.93
CA GLY A 494 7.97 4.49 19.88
C GLY A 494 6.83 4.08 18.94
N PHE A 495 6.72 2.80 18.57
CA PHE A 495 5.66 2.31 17.70
C PHE A 495 4.27 2.52 18.32
N PHE A 496 4.09 2.14 19.59
CA PHE A 496 2.82 2.31 20.28
C PHE A 496 2.53 3.78 20.68
N SER A 497 3.54 4.64 20.79
CA SER A 497 3.36 6.09 21.02
C SER A 497 3.31 6.94 19.74
N SER A 498 3.23 6.31 18.55
CA SER A 498 3.32 6.99 17.24
C SER A 498 4.59 7.86 17.05
N CYS A 499 5.66 7.57 17.79
CA CYS A 499 6.91 8.31 17.75
C CYS A 499 7.94 7.65 16.82
N PHE A 500 8.43 8.43 15.85
CA PHE A 500 9.48 8.05 14.89
C PHE A 500 10.72 8.96 14.96
N GLU A 501 10.72 9.98 15.83
CA GLU A 501 11.81 10.95 16.03
C GLU A 501 12.22 10.98 17.51
N PHE A 502 13.39 10.43 17.82
CA PHE A 502 13.90 10.29 19.19
C PHE A 502 14.96 11.36 19.51
N THR A 503 15.08 11.73 20.78
CA THR A 503 16.09 12.63 21.34
C THR A 503 17.16 11.84 22.12
N VAL A 504 18.22 12.51 22.59
CA VAL A 504 19.26 11.87 23.41
C VAL A 504 18.67 11.29 24.71
N ASN A 505 17.73 11.99 25.33
CA ASN A 505 17.05 11.54 26.55
C ASN A 505 16.31 10.20 26.35
N ASP A 506 15.70 10.00 25.18
CA ASP A 506 14.94 8.78 24.86
C ASP A 506 15.87 7.59 24.59
N LEU A 507 17.08 7.85 24.06
CA LEU A 507 18.15 6.87 23.97
C LEU A 507 18.67 6.49 25.37
N GLU A 508 18.94 7.49 26.23
CA GLU A 508 19.39 7.27 27.61
C GLU A 508 18.37 6.44 28.43
N GLU A 509 17.06 6.71 28.30
CA GLU A 509 16.01 5.92 28.96
C GLU A 509 15.95 4.46 28.44
N ALA A 510 16.27 4.24 27.16
CA ALA A 510 16.37 2.91 26.57
C ALA A 510 17.71 2.21 26.86
N GLY A 511 18.65 2.85 27.55
CA GLY A 511 19.99 2.32 27.78
C GLY A 511 20.86 2.25 26.52
N VAL A 512 20.67 3.19 25.59
CA VAL A 512 21.38 3.30 24.31
C VAL A 512 22.40 4.45 24.37
N ASP A 513 23.66 4.16 24.08
CA ASP A 513 24.76 5.15 24.03
C ASP A 513 24.70 6.01 22.75
N GLU A 514 25.12 7.28 22.83
CA GLU A 514 24.94 8.27 21.76
C GLU A 514 25.82 8.00 20.52
N ASP A 515 26.99 7.36 20.68
CA ASP A 515 27.94 7.18 19.58
C ASP A 515 29.00 6.06 19.76
N GLU A 516 28.60 4.79 19.80
CA GLU A 516 29.50 3.67 19.38
C GLU A 516 29.19 3.29 17.92
N ASP A 517 29.81 4.05 17.00
CA ASP A 517 29.52 4.13 15.55
C ASP A 517 28.02 3.98 15.22
N LEU A 518 27.25 4.86 15.89
CA LEU A 518 25.80 5.05 15.83
C LEU A 518 25.00 3.75 15.98
N THR A 519 25.25 3.04 17.09
CA THR A 519 24.71 1.72 17.42
C THR A 519 24.71 0.78 16.23
N MET A 520 25.89 0.74 15.58
CA MET A 520 26.27 -0.22 14.56
C MET A 520 25.30 -0.34 13.37
N SER A 521 24.82 0.81 12.88
CA SER A 521 24.04 1.00 11.64
C SER A 521 22.53 0.78 11.73
N LEU A 522 21.92 0.62 12.92
CA LEU A 522 20.47 0.43 13.06
C LEU A 522 19.64 1.74 12.98
N MET A 523 20.28 2.90 13.12
CA MET A 523 19.63 4.22 13.21
C MET A 523 20.41 5.30 12.44
N SER A 524 19.76 6.44 12.18
CA SER A 524 20.30 7.64 11.54
C SER A 524 20.17 8.86 12.45
N LYS A 525 21.16 9.77 12.44
CA LYS A 525 21.23 10.99 13.28
C LYS A 525 21.20 12.26 12.42
N PHE A 526 20.14 13.05 12.58
CA PHE A 526 19.90 14.27 11.80
C PHE A 526 20.35 15.51 12.58
N THR A 527 21.29 16.26 11.99
CA THR A 527 21.99 17.38 12.65
C THR A 527 21.96 18.70 11.86
N ALA A 528 21.58 18.67 10.58
CA ALA A 528 22.01 19.69 9.60
C ALA A 528 21.49 21.12 9.85
N GLN A 529 20.31 21.29 10.48
CA GLN A 529 19.66 22.59 10.72
C GLN A 529 18.90 22.70 12.06
N ARG A 530 18.88 21.66 12.91
CA ARG A 530 18.10 21.66 14.18
C ARG A 530 18.97 22.05 15.38
N LEU A 531 18.36 22.71 16.38
CA LEU A 531 19.04 23.11 17.63
C LEU A 531 19.43 21.94 18.55
N ARG A 532 18.81 20.76 18.36
CA ARG A 532 19.12 19.49 19.02
C ARG A 532 19.21 18.39 17.97
N PRO A 533 20.08 17.37 18.14
CA PRO A 533 20.08 16.21 17.26
C PRO A 533 18.78 15.42 17.42
N VAL A 534 18.35 14.76 16.35
CA VAL A 534 17.21 13.83 16.35
C VAL A 534 17.61 12.53 15.67
N TYR A 535 17.14 11.42 16.22
CA TYR A 535 17.44 10.06 15.78
C TYR A 535 16.19 9.43 15.17
N GLN A 536 16.38 8.62 14.13
CA GLN A 536 15.31 7.84 13.49
C GLN A 536 15.84 6.45 13.16
N PHE A 537 14.96 5.44 13.11
CA PHE A 537 15.31 4.15 12.51
C PHE A 537 15.41 4.28 10.98
N LEU A 538 16.07 3.31 10.34
CA LEU A 538 16.35 3.32 8.89
C LEU A 538 15.07 3.52 8.04
N SER A 539 13.94 2.96 8.47
CA SER A 539 12.59 3.27 8.01
C SER A 539 11.57 3.02 9.16
N PRO A 540 10.35 3.60 9.10
CA PRO A 540 9.26 3.24 10.01
C PRO A 540 8.96 1.73 9.99
N THR A 541 8.99 1.10 8.81
CA THR A 541 8.80 -0.35 8.65
C THR A 541 9.91 -1.19 9.31
N PHE A 542 11.11 -0.64 9.50
CA PHE A 542 12.17 -1.31 10.27
C PHE A 542 11.97 -1.16 11.79
N GLN A 543 11.42 -0.03 12.23
CA GLN A 543 10.96 0.15 13.62
C GLN A 543 9.81 -0.82 13.95
N GLU A 544 8.81 -0.95 13.07
CA GLU A 544 7.74 -1.95 13.17
C GLU A 544 8.31 -3.38 13.32
N PHE A 545 9.37 -3.72 12.57
CA PHE A 545 10.03 -5.02 12.64
C PHE A 545 10.76 -5.26 13.97
N LEU A 546 11.55 -4.30 14.44
CA LEU A 546 12.27 -4.39 15.73
C LEU A 546 11.30 -4.44 16.92
N ALA A 547 10.23 -3.66 16.88
CA ALA A 547 9.13 -3.73 17.85
C ALA A 547 8.47 -5.12 17.86
N GLY A 548 8.27 -5.73 16.69
CA GLY A 548 7.70 -7.08 16.56
C GLY A 548 8.59 -8.16 17.17
N ILE A 549 9.92 -8.02 17.08
CA ILE A 549 10.87 -8.88 17.81
C ILE A 549 10.70 -8.69 19.32
N ARG A 550 10.69 -7.44 19.80
CA ARG A 550 10.62 -7.14 21.24
C ARG A 550 9.38 -7.69 21.91
N LEU A 551 8.23 -7.61 21.25
CA LEU A 551 6.97 -8.16 21.78
C LEU A 551 7.05 -9.69 21.98
N ILE A 552 7.73 -10.41 21.09
CA ILE A 552 7.97 -11.85 21.26
C ILE A 552 8.93 -12.13 22.42
N GLU A 553 10.03 -11.39 22.54
CA GLU A 553 10.98 -11.54 23.66
C GLU A 553 10.29 -11.36 25.03
N LEU A 554 9.47 -10.32 25.17
CA LEU A 554 8.70 -10.06 26.39
C LEU A 554 7.69 -11.17 26.69
N LEU A 555 6.96 -11.65 25.68
CA LEU A 555 5.95 -12.70 25.85
C LEU A 555 6.54 -14.11 26.08
N ASP A 556 7.80 -14.35 25.67
CA ASP A 556 8.53 -15.62 25.84
C ASP A 556 9.49 -15.62 27.05
N SER A 557 9.79 -14.47 27.65
CA SER A 557 10.65 -14.34 28.84
C SER A 557 10.17 -15.22 30.01
N ASP A 558 11.11 -15.75 30.80
CA ASP A 558 10.81 -16.49 32.03
C ASP A 558 10.48 -15.58 33.23
N ARG A 559 10.54 -14.26 33.07
CA ARG A 559 10.18 -13.28 34.10
C ARG A 559 8.72 -12.85 33.94
N GLN A 560 7.95 -12.87 35.04
CA GLN A 560 6.54 -12.44 35.00
C GLN A 560 6.40 -10.95 34.64
N ASP A 561 7.26 -10.08 35.17
CA ASP A 561 7.25 -8.64 34.89
C ASP A 561 7.32 -8.35 33.38
N ASP A 562 8.22 -9.04 32.67
CA ASP A 562 8.42 -8.92 31.22
C ASP A 562 7.18 -9.44 30.46
N GLN A 563 6.60 -10.57 30.89
CA GLN A 563 5.39 -11.13 30.28
C GLN A 563 4.17 -10.22 30.47
N ASP A 564 4.03 -9.59 31.64
CA ASP A 564 2.93 -8.67 31.93
C ASP A 564 3.07 -7.37 31.13
N LEU A 565 4.31 -6.88 30.90
CA LEU A 565 4.60 -5.78 29.99
C LEU A 565 4.29 -6.14 28.52
N GLY A 566 4.67 -7.34 28.07
CA GLY A 566 4.31 -7.86 26.74
C GLY A 566 2.79 -7.99 26.55
N LEU A 567 2.08 -8.45 27.59
CA LEU A 567 0.61 -8.52 27.60
C LEU A 567 -0.06 -7.14 27.65
N TYR A 568 0.58 -6.15 28.29
CA TYR A 568 0.13 -4.75 28.26
C TYR A 568 0.20 -4.18 26.84
N TYR A 569 1.33 -4.32 26.15
CA TYR A 569 1.45 -3.88 24.75
C TYR A 569 0.49 -4.61 23.81
N LEU A 570 0.34 -5.94 23.96
CA LEU A 570 -0.62 -6.72 23.15
C LEU A 570 -2.06 -6.20 23.33
N LYS A 571 -2.46 -5.84 24.56
CA LYS A 571 -3.79 -5.26 24.85
C LYS A 571 -4.02 -3.86 24.28
N GLN A 572 -2.97 -3.13 23.87
CA GLN A 572 -3.14 -1.87 23.14
C GLN A 572 -3.65 -2.09 21.70
N ILE A 573 -3.51 -3.30 21.15
CA ILE A 573 -4.24 -3.72 19.96
C ILE A 573 -5.68 -4.02 20.38
N LYS A 574 -6.46 -2.96 20.65
CA LYS A 574 -7.83 -3.03 21.17
C LYS A 574 -8.84 -3.64 20.19
N SER A 575 -8.59 -3.48 18.88
CA SER A 575 -9.61 -3.59 17.81
C SER A 575 -9.21 -4.51 16.66
N SER A 576 -10.20 -5.19 16.09
CA SER A 576 -10.04 -5.98 14.86
C SER A 576 -9.64 -5.13 13.65
N MET A 577 -10.09 -3.86 13.54
CA MET A 577 -9.62 -2.96 12.48
C MET A 577 -8.13 -2.61 12.66
N MET A 578 -7.69 -2.35 13.89
CA MET A 578 -6.29 -2.03 14.18
C MET A 578 -5.36 -3.20 13.84
N ALA A 579 -5.77 -4.43 14.18
CA ALA A 579 -5.01 -5.64 13.88
C ALA A 579 -4.91 -5.96 12.38
N VAL A 580 -5.98 -5.74 11.60
CA VAL A 580 -6.00 -6.10 10.16
C VAL A 580 -5.39 -5.03 9.24
N PHE A 581 -5.18 -3.80 9.70
CA PHE A 581 -4.68 -2.71 8.83
C PHE A 581 -3.43 -1.97 9.35
N PRO A 582 -3.50 -1.00 10.30
CA PRO A 582 -2.32 -0.22 10.70
C PRO A 582 -1.23 -1.10 11.32
N TYR A 583 -1.62 -2.20 11.98
CA TYR A 583 -0.71 -3.17 12.59
C TYR A 583 -0.60 -4.50 11.80
N GLU A 584 -1.10 -4.60 10.55
CA GLU A 584 -0.98 -5.84 9.75
C GLU A 584 0.50 -6.20 9.53
N ASN A 585 1.33 -5.20 9.19
CA ASN A 585 2.77 -5.37 9.00
C ASN A 585 3.48 -5.73 10.32
N PHE A 586 3.16 -5.03 11.41
CA PHE A 586 3.66 -5.34 12.76
C PHE A 586 3.35 -6.79 13.17
N LEU A 587 2.09 -7.23 13.05
CA LEU A 587 1.68 -8.59 13.37
C LEU A 587 2.26 -9.63 12.40
N LYS A 588 2.49 -9.27 11.14
CA LYS A 588 3.26 -10.08 10.18
C LYS A 588 4.71 -10.26 10.61
N TYR A 589 5.38 -9.22 11.12
CA TYR A 589 6.73 -9.34 11.70
C TYR A 589 6.72 -10.22 12.95
N VAL A 590 5.82 -9.97 13.90
CA VAL A 590 5.60 -10.81 15.11
C VAL A 590 5.41 -12.28 14.72
N SER A 591 4.54 -12.58 13.73
CA SER A 591 4.28 -13.96 13.28
C SER A 591 5.53 -14.70 12.79
N SER A 592 6.53 -13.96 12.30
CA SER A 592 7.75 -14.54 11.76
C SER A 592 8.81 -14.92 12.80
N HIS A 593 8.57 -14.64 14.09
CA HIS A 593 9.44 -15.00 15.21
C HIS A 593 8.73 -16.05 16.07
N PRO A 594 8.88 -17.35 15.73
CA PRO A 594 8.10 -18.42 16.36
C PRO A 594 8.51 -18.64 17.82
N SER A 595 7.52 -18.67 18.72
CA SER A 595 7.70 -18.95 20.14
C SER A 595 6.58 -19.86 20.66
N SER A 596 6.98 -20.87 21.42
CA SER A 596 6.03 -21.84 22.01
C SER A 596 5.18 -21.25 23.14
N LYS A 597 5.68 -20.24 23.87
CA LYS A 597 4.96 -19.56 24.96
C LYS A 597 4.12 -18.37 24.47
N ALA A 598 4.63 -17.60 23.50
CA ALA A 598 3.98 -16.40 22.98
C ALA A 598 2.90 -16.71 21.94
N GLY A 599 3.09 -17.73 21.10
CA GLY A 599 2.15 -18.12 20.03
C GLY A 599 0.70 -18.28 20.52
N PRO A 600 0.42 -19.05 21.59
CA PRO A 600 -0.94 -19.22 22.12
C PRO A 600 -1.52 -17.92 22.70
N LYS A 601 -0.70 -17.08 23.35
CA LYS A 601 -1.13 -15.77 23.88
C LYS A 601 -1.58 -14.84 22.75
N LEU A 602 -0.80 -14.77 21.68
CA LEU A 602 -1.11 -13.97 20.49
C LEU A 602 -2.37 -14.48 19.77
N VAL A 603 -2.49 -15.78 19.55
CA VAL A 603 -3.68 -16.39 18.92
C VAL A 603 -4.94 -16.17 19.75
N SER A 604 -4.86 -16.35 21.07
CA SER A 604 -5.99 -16.09 21.97
C SER A 604 -6.43 -14.62 21.93
N HIS A 605 -5.50 -13.66 21.82
CA HIS A 605 -5.85 -12.24 21.69
C HIS A 605 -6.49 -11.94 20.33
N LEU A 606 -5.81 -12.31 19.24
CA LEU A 606 -6.24 -11.98 17.86
C LEU A 606 -7.63 -12.52 17.51
N LEU A 607 -7.99 -13.72 18.01
CA LEU A 607 -9.31 -14.30 17.77
C LEU A 607 -10.39 -13.61 18.64
N HIS A 608 -10.08 -13.24 19.89
CA HIS A 608 -10.99 -12.52 20.78
C HIS A 608 -11.34 -11.09 20.27
N LEU A 609 -10.47 -10.47 19.48
CA LEU A 609 -10.74 -9.16 18.87
C LEU A 609 -11.96 -9.14 17.93
N VAL A 610 -12.40 -10.29 17.42
CA VAL A 610 -13.57 -10.38 16.51
C VAL A 610 -14.89 -10.49 17.28
N ASP A 611 -14.89 -11.06 18.49
CA ASP A 611 -16.08 -11.15 19.34
C ASP A 611 -16.34 -9.86 20.13
N ASN A 612 -15.30 -9.05 20.34
CA ASN A 612 -15.40 -7.80 21.06
C ASN A 612 -16.09 -6.72 20.19
N LYS A 613 -17.43 -6.71 20.18
CA LYS A 613 -18.26 -5.74 19.42
C LYS A 613 -17.94 -4.28 19.80
N GLU A 614 -17.63 -4.04 21.06
CA GLU A 614 -17.21 -2.75 21.64
C GLU A 614 -15.81 -2.32 21.15
N SER A 615 -15.08 -3.17 20.41
CA SER A 615 -13.74 -2.84 19.91
C SER A 615 -13.71 -2.03 18.62
N LEU A 616 -14.84 -1.87 17.94
CA LEU A 616 -14.94 -0.96 16.78
C LEU A 616 -14.93 0.51 17.20
N GLU A 617 -14.87 0.77 18.51
CA GLU A 617 -15.18 2.07 19.09
C GLU A 617 -13.96 3.01 19.20
N ASP A 618 -12.72 2.50 19.36
CA ASP A 618 -11.51 3.33 19.53
C ASP A 618 -10.82 3.81 18.22
N MET A 619 -11.64 4.29 17.28
CA MET A 619 -11.25 4.71 15.93
C MET A 619 -10.55 6.09 15.82
N SER A 620 -10.09 6.68 16.92
CA SER A 620 -9.54 8.05 16.97
C SER A 620 -8.17 8.19 17.66
N GLU A 621 -7.59 7.12 18.20
CA GLU A 621 -6.31 7.21 18.95
C GLU A 621 -5.07 7.23 18.05
N ASN A 622 -5.21 6.89 16.76
CA ASN A 622 -4.11 6.65 15.83
C ASN A 622 -4.03 7.64 14.65
N ASP A 623 -4.69 8.79 14.72
CA ASP A 623 -4.63 9.81 13.65
C ASP A 623 -3.19 10.29 13.38
N ASP A 624 -2.31 10.32 14.39
CA ASP A 624 -0.89 10.67 14.22
C ASP A 624 -0.08 9.55 13.53
N TYR A 625 -0.35 8.27 13.81
CA TYR A 625 0.23 7.15 13.05
C TYR A 625 -0.22 7.18 11.58
N LEU A 626 -1.50 7.47 11.33
CA LEU A 626 -2.07 7.53 9.98
C LEU A 626 -1.54 8.70 9.15
N LYS A 627 -1.15 9.84 9.76
CA LYS A 627 -0.44 10.93 9.06
C LYS A 627 0.90 10.48 8.44
N HIS A 628 1.56 9.48 9.02
CA HIS A 628 2.77 8.88 8.46
C HIS A 628 2.49 7.72 7.47
N ARG A 629 1.24 7.28 7.32
CA ARG A 629 0.79 6.21 6.42
C ARG A 629 -0.49 6.60 5.65
N PRO A 630 -0.43 7.61 4.75
CA PRO A 630 -1.58 8.03 3.96
C PRO A 630 -2.14 6.90 3.06
N ASP A 631 -1.31 5.91 2.72
CA ASP A 631 -1.70 4.67 2.04
C ASP A 631 -2.75 3.86 2.82
N ILE A 632 -2.74 3.95 4.15
CA ILE A 632 -3.68 3.25 5.04
C ILE A 632 -4.93 4.10 5.32
N SER A 633 -4.81 5.44 5.32
CA SER A 633 -5.90 6.36 5.65
C SER A 633 -7.11 6.23 4.72
N THR A 634 -6.90 6.34 3.40
CA THR A 634 -8.01 6.23 2.42
C THR A 634 -8.66 4.84 2.43
N TYR A 635 -7.87 3.80 2.72
CA TYR A 635 -8.37 2.42 2.82
C TYR A 635 -9.21 2.19 4.10
N MET A 636 -8.81 2.81 5.22
CA MET A 636 -9.60 2.89 6.45
C MET A 636 -10.97 3.57 6.23
N GLU A 637 -11.02 4.67 5.48
CA GLU A 637 -12.28 5.36 5.16
C GLU A 637 -13.21 4.49 4.31
N PHE A 638 -12.68 3.83 3.29
CA PHE A 638 -13.43 2.84 2.49
C PHE A 638 -14.01 1.71 3.36
N LEU A 639 -13.24 1.19 4.33
CA LEU A 639 -13.70 0.14 5.23
C LEU A 639 -14.74 0.63 6.26
N ARG A 640 -14.66 1.90 6.70
CA ARG A 640 -15.75 2.54 7.47
C ARG A 640 -17.06 2.54 6.67
N VAL A 641 -17.00 2.82 5.36
CA VAL A 641 -18.17 2.76 4.46
C VAL A 641 -18.68 1.32 4.29
N ILE A 642 -17.80 0.32 4.05
CA ILE A 642 -18.23 -1.09 3.98
C ILE A 642 -18.90 -1.55 5.29
N TRP A 643 -18.36 -1.16 6.44
CA TRP A 643 -18.95 -1.49 7.74
C TRP A 643 -20.31 -0.81 7.95
N GLN A 644 -20.46 0.46 7.57
CA GLN A 644 -21.72 1.21 7.70
C GLN A 644 -22.83 0.70 6.77
N LEU A 645 -22.47 0.28 5.54
CA LEU A 645 -23.43 -0.22 4.54
C LEU A 645 -23.70 -1.73 4.70
N THR A 646 -22.68 -2.52 5.03
CA THR A 646 -22.72 -3.99 5.03
C THR A 646 -21.90 -4.60 6.18
N PRO A 647 -22.35 -4.52 7.45
CA PRO A 647 -21.59 -5.02 8.60
C PRO A 647 -21.13 -6.48 8.45
N ASN A 648 -21.99 -7.36 7.92
CA ASN A 648 -21.70 -8.79 7.75
C ASN A 648 -20.52 -9.04 6.80
N THR A 649 -20.43 -8.27 5.70
CA THR A 649 -19.33 -8.35 4.72
C THR A 649 -18.01 -7.92 5.36
N TYR A 650 -18.04 -6.82 6.13
CA TYR A 650 -16.89 -6.37 6.92
C TYR A 650 -16.41 -7.43 7.92
N TYR A 651 -17.31 -7.98 8.76
CA TYR A 651 -16.94 -8.99 9.74
C TYR A 651 -16.38 -10.27 9.10
N SER A 652 -16.92 -10.69 7.95
CA SER A 652 -16.44 -11.86 7.21
C SER A 652 -15.02 -11.66 6.64
N LEU A 653 -14.74 -10.49 6.06
CA LEU A 653 -13.41 -10.12 5.56
C LEU A 653 -12.36 -10.06 6.68
N VAL A 654 -12.71 -9.46 7.82
CA VAL A 654 -11.83 -9.35 8.99
C VAL A 654 -11.62 -10.69 9.68
N SER A 655 -12.67 -11.51 9.81
CA SER A 655 -12.57 -12.89 10.32
C SER A 655 -11.61 -13.74 9.50
N LYS A 656 -11.65 -13.62 8.16
CA LYS A 656 -10.70 -14.30 7.26
C LYS A 656 -9.25 -13.91 7.57
N ARG A 657 -8.97 -12.61 7.68
CA ARG A 657 -7.61 -12.08 7.88
C ARG A 657 -7.03 -12.48 9.24
N LEU A 658 -7.82 -12.39 10.31
CA LEU A 658 -7.37 -12.72 11.66
C LEU A 658 -7.22 -14.24 11.85
N LEU A 659 -8.08 -15.06 11.23
CA LEU A 659 -7.93 -16.52 11.25
C LEU A 659 -6.69 -16.98 10.48
N ASP A 660 -6.42 -16.43 9.29
CA ASP A 660 -5.22 -16.72 8.49
C ASP A 660 -3.94 -16.37 9.26
N LEU A 661 -3.87 -15.16 9.83
CA LEU A 661 -2.77 -14.72 10.69
C LEU A 661 -2.60 -15.60 11.94
N ALA A 662 -3.69 -15.94 12.64
CA ALA A 662 -3.65 -16.76 13.85
C ALA A 662 -3.18 -18.20 13.54
N LEU A 663 -3.67 -18.80 12.46
CA LEU A 663 -3.21 -20.11 12.01
C LEU A 663 -1.74 -20.07 11.58
N LYS A 664 -1.32 -19.04 10.85
CA LYS A 664 0.08 -18.83 10.48
C LYS A 664 0.99 -18.78 11.72
N ILE A 665 0.63 -18.01 12.76
CA ILE A 665 1.35 -17.96 14.04
C ILE A 665 1.42 -19.35 14.69
N ALA A 666 0.30 -20.08 14.73
CA ALA A 666 0.21 -21.40 15.35
C ALA A 666 1.04 -22.47 14.64
N TYR A 667 1.05 -22.50 13.30
CA TYR A 667 1.88 -23.41 12.52
C TYR A 667 3.36 -23.06 12.60
N GLN A 668 3.73 -21.77 12.43
CA GLN A 668 5.13 -21.36 12.50
C GLN A 668 5.73 -21.60 13.88
N SER A 669 4.94 -21.47 14.96
CA SER A 669 5.36 -21.75 16.33
C SER A 669 5.28 -23.23 16.75
N ASN A 670 4.72 -24.11 15.91
CA ASN A 670 4.35 -25.50 16.24
C ASN A 670 3.38 -25.63 17.44
N THR A 671 2.53 -24.63 17.68
CA THR A 671 1.62 -24.55 18.84
C THR A 671 0.17 -24.91 18.53
N VAL A 672 -0.13 -25.47 17.34
CA VAL A 672 -1.50 -25.75 16.85
C VAL A 672 -2.38 -26.46 17.90
N ALA A 673 -1.85 -27.47 18.60
CA ALA A 673 -2.59 -28.18 19.65
C ALA A 673 -2.96 -27.30 20.86
N ALA A 674 -2.09 -26.37 21.26
CA ALA A 674 -2.37 -25.40 22.32
C ALA A 674 -3.25 -24.23 21.85
N CYS A 675 -3.22 -23.91 20.55
CA CYS A 675 -4.08 -22.90 19.93
C CYS A 675 -5.49 -23.41 19.62
N SER A 676 -5.67 -24.73 19.46
CA SER A 676 -6.91 -25.36 19.01
C SER A 676 -8.16 -24.95 19.81
N PRO A 677 -8.16 -24.87 21.17
CA PRO A 677 -9.35 -24.44 21.92
C PRO A 677 -9.85 -23.05 21.51
N PHE A 678 -8.94 -22.09 21.30
CA PHE A 678 -9.30 -20.73 20.87
C PHE A 678 -9.81 -20.71 19.42
N ILE A 679 -9.23 -21.54 18.54
CA ILE A 679 -9.67 -21.67 17.15
C ILE A 679 -11.07 -22.31 17.09
N LEU A 680 -11.33 -23.37 17.85
CA LEU A 680 -12.64 -24.03 17.88
C LEU A 680 -13.72 -23.12 18.48
N GLN A 681 -13.41 -22.40 19.57
CA GLN A 681 -14.28 -21.35 20.11
C GLN A 681 -14.56 -20.26 19.07
N PHE A 682 -13.55 -19.84 18.31
CA PHE A 682 -13.72 -18.83 17.26
C PHE A 682 -14.57 -19.32 16.08
N LEU A 683 -14.52 -20.60 15.70
CA LEU A 683 -15.32 -21.13 14.60
C LEU A 683 -16.80 -21.33 14.97
N GLN A 684 -17.10 -21.50 16.27
CA GLN A 684 -18.43 -21.84 16.76
C GLN A 684 -19.52 -20.84 16.35
N GLY A 685 -20.48 -21.29 15.54
CA GLY A 685 -21.64 -20.52 15.11
C GLY A 685 -21.36 -19.40 14.10
N ARG A 686 -20.13 -19.27 13.57
CA ARG A 686 -19.80 -18.22 12.58
C ARG A 686 -20.17 -18.60 11.15
N THR A 687 -20.39 -17.55 10.35
CA THR A 687 -20.49 -17.59 8.89
C THR A 687 -19.16 -17.10 8.29
N LEU A 688 -18.55 -17.89 7.40
CA LEU A 688 -17.21 -17.64 6.84
C LEU A 688 -17.20 -17.73 5.30
N THR A 689 -16.15 -17.26 4.62
CA THR A 689 -16.02 -17.40 3.15
C THR A 689 -15.33 -18.68 2.72
N LEU A 690 -15.74 -19.26 1.58
CA LEU A 690 -15.22 -20.51 1.02
C LEU A 690 -13.68 -20.62 0.98
N ASN A 691 -13.00 -19.51 0.66
CA ASN A 691 -11.54 -19.43 0.56
C ASN A 691 -10.79 -19.78 1.86
N ILE A 692 -11.47 -19.78 3.02
CA ILE A 692 -10.89 -20.20 4.30
C ILE A 692 -10.63 -21.71 4.36
N LEU A 693 -11.38 -22.51 3.57
CA LEU A 693 -11.22 -23.97 3.53
C LEU A 693 -9.92 -24.42 2.87
N ASN A 694 -9.20 -23.52 2.20
CA ASN A 694 -7.87 -23.76 1.63
C ASN A 694 -6.75 -23.72 2.68
N LEU A 695 -7.02 -23.15 3.87
CA LEU A 695 -6.05 -23.08 4.95
C LEU A 695 -5.77 -24.49 5.50
N GLN A 696 -4.49 -24.78 5.78
CA GLN A 696 -4.03 -26.12 6.15
C GLN A 696 -4.79 -26.73 7.33
N TYR A 697 -5.27 -25.90 8.26
CA TYR A 697 -6.09 -26.32 9.39
C TYR A 697 -7.31 -27.16 9.02
N PHE A 698 -7.98 -26.90 7.89
CA PHE A 698 -9.14 -27.71 7.47
C PHE A 698 -8.77 -28.99 6.70
N PHE A 699 -7.48 -29.21 6.42
CA PHE A 699 -6.94 -30.51 6.02
C PHE A 699 -6.54 -31.34 7.24
N ASP A 700 -5.88 -30.72 8.22
CA ASP A 700 -5.40 -31.39 9.45
C ASP A 700 -6.54 -31.66 10.47
N HIS A 701 -7.58 -30.81 10.51
CA HIS A 701 -8.73 -30.85 11.45
C HIS A 701 -10.10 -30.65 10.75
N PRO A 702 -10.51 -31.54 9.82
CA PRO A 702 -11.77 -31.39 9.07
C PRO A 702 -13.04 -31.46 9.95
N GLU A 703 -12.95 -32.06 11.14
CA GLU A 703 -14.05 -32.13 12.11
C GLU A 703 -14.53 -30.74 12.57
N SER A 704 -13.66 -29.73 12.53
CA SER A 704 -13.97 -28.34 12.91
C SER A 704 -15.06 -27.69 12.04
N LEU A 705 -15.33 -28.22 10.84
CA LEU A 705 -16.39 -27.73 9.95
C LEU A 705 -17.79 -27.85 10.57
N LEU A 706 -18.01 -28.83 11.47
CA LEU A 706 -19.28 -29.05 12.14
C LEU A 706 -19.62 -27.96 13.18
N LEU A 707 -18.67 -27.09 13.52
CA LEU A 707 -18.89 -25.95 14.43
C LEU A 707 -19.39 -24.70 13.70
N LEU A 708 -19.23 -24.61 12.37
CA LEU A 708 -19.63 -23.46 11.58
C LEU A 708 -21.15 -23.38 11.42
N LYS A 709 -21.67 -22.16 11.34
CA LYS A 709 -23.06 -21.93 10.93
C LYS A 709 -23.20 -22.08 9.41
N SER A 710 -22.35 -21.42 8.64
CA SER A 710 -22.42 -21.45 7.17
C SER A 710 -21.11 -21.02 6.47
N ILE A 711 -20.99 -21.42 5.21
CA ILE A 711 -19.94 -20.98 4.27
C ILE A 711 -20.60 -20.17 3.14
N VAL A 712 -20.12 -18.95 2.90
CA VAL A 712 -20.58 -18.06 1.82
C VAL A 712 -19.68 -18.18 0.59
N VAL A 713 -20.32 -18.27 -0.58
CA VAL A 713 -19.73 -18.15 -1.91
C VAL A 713 -20.36 -16.94 -2.61
N SER A 714 -19.61 -15.86 -2.77
CA SER A 714 -20.07 -14.68 -3.53
C SER A 714 -19.54 -14.73 -4.96
N ILE A 715 -20.46 -14.70 -5.93
CA ILE A 715 -20.21 -14.86 -7.37
C ILE A 715 -20.68 -13.58 -8.07
N GLN A 716 -19.77 -12.85 -8.71
CA GLN A 716 -20.07 -11.54 -9.31
C GLN A 716 -19.69 -11.53 -10.80
N GLY A 717 -20.57 -10.99 -11.64
CA GLY A 717 -20.28 -10.76 -13.05
C GLY A 717 -19.89 -9.32 -13.39
N LYS A 718 -19.78 -9.04 -14.70
CA LYS A 718 -19.07 -7.87 -15.24
C LYS A 718 -19.83 -6.54 -15.13
N LYS A 719 -21.09 -6.53 -14.68
CA LYS A 719 -21.94 -5.33 -14.65
C LYS A 719 -22.54 -5.12 -13.26
N ARG A 720 -21.86 -4.36 -12.41
CA ARG A 720 -22.48 -3.81 -11.20
C ARG A 720 -23.46 -2.70 -11.60
N LYS A 721 -24.62 -2.70 -10.92
CA LYS A 721 -25.66 -1.66 -10.96
C LYS A 721 -26.49 -1.83 -9.68
N ASN A 722 -25.85 -1.55 -8.55
CA ASN A 722 -26.37 -1.93 -7.23
C ASN A 722 -27.00 -0.77 -6.45
N PHE A 723 -27.14 0.41 -7.07
CA PHE A 723 -28.04 1.44 -6.56
C PHE A 723 -29.50 1.09 -6.91
N PRO A 724 -30.43 1.14 -5.95
CA PRO A 724 -31.84 0.90 -6.22
C PRO A 724 -32.32 1.92 -7.25
N ASN A 725 -33.14 1.48 -8.21
CA ASN A 725 -33.62 2.32 -9.29
C ASN A 725 -34.42 3.51 -8.75
N PHE A 726 -33.77 4.68 -8.67
CA PHE A 726 -34.31 5.86 -8.02
C PHE A 726 -35.56 6.43 -8.70
N SER A 727 -35.93 5.96 -9.89
CA SER A 727 -37.19 6.35 -10.55
C SER A 727 -38.45 6.08 -9.71
N SER A 728 -38.41 5.17 -8.71
CA SER A 728 -39.49 5.06 -7.72
C SER A 728 -39.61 6.31 -6.84
N LEU A 729 -38.49 6.85 -6.37
CA LEU A 729 -38.44 8.11 -5.60
C LEU A 729 -38.74 9.31 -6.51
N GLU A 730 -38.22 9.34 -7.74
CA GLU A 730 -38.59 10.36 -8.73
C GLU A 730 -40.10 10.38 -8.97
N LYS A 731 -40.76 9.23 -9.21
CA LYS A 731 -42.22 9.14 -9.37
C LYS A 731 -42.97 9.71 -8.15
N CYS A 732 -42.53 9.39 -6.93
CA CYS A 732 -43.11 9.97 -5.70
C CYS A 732 -42.91 11.50 -5.60
N TRP A 733 -41.83 12.03 -6.17
CA TRP A 733 -41.52 13.46 -6.21
C TRP A 733 -42.15 14.20 -7.40
N GLU A 734 -42.41 13.53 -8.53
CA GLU A 734 -43.06 14.11 -9.72
C GLU A 734 -44.44 14.68 -9.40
N ILE A 735 -45.22 13.96 -8.59
CA ILE A 735 -46.55 14.37 -8.11
C ILE A 735 -46.49 15.72 -7.35
N ASN A 736 -45.34 16.04 -6.73
CA ASN A 736 -45.14 17.22 -5.89
C ASN A 736 -44.19 18.27 -6.50
N LYS A 737 -43.88 18.19 -7.81
CA LYS A 737 -42.97 19.13 -8.53
C LYS A 737 -43.37 20.61 -8.45
N SER A 738 -44.59 20.92 -8.02
CA SER A 738 -45.09 22.30 -7.79
C SER A 738 -44.59 22.95 -6.49
N GLN A 739 -43.93 22.22 -5.59
CA GLN A 739 -43.53 22.70 -4.26
C GLN A 739 -42.00 22.67 -4.03
N VAL A 740 -41.23 23.33 -4.90
CA VAL A 740 -39.78 23.49 -4.68
C VAL A 740 -39.53 24.36 -3.44
N PRO A 741 -38.77 23.91 -2.42
CA PRO A 741 -38.54 24.69 -1.21
C PRO A 741 -37.70 25.92 -1.52
N THR A 742 -38.05 27.05 -0.89
CA THR A 742 -37.36 28.33 -0.99
C THR A 742 -36.74 28.68 0.36
N ILE A 743 -35.43 28.98 0.39
CA ILE A 743 -34.64 29.10 1.63
C ILE A 743 -33.59 30.21 1.54
N ASP A 744 -33.21 30.77 2.69
CA ASP A 744 -32.09 31.72 2.81
C ASP A 744 -30.75 31.03 2.47
N GLN A 745 -29.77 31.78 1.92
CA GLN A 745 -28.46 31.25 1.52
C GLN A 745 -27.73 30.50 2.66
N ASP A 746 -27.87 30.94 3.91
CA ASP A 746 -27.20 30.35 5.08
C ASP A 746 -27.61 28.89 5.34
N TYR A 747 -28.83 28.50 4.92
CA TYR A 747 -29.37 27.14 5.11
C TYR A 747 -29.24 26.25 3.88
N ALA A 748 -28.61 26.72 2.79
CA ALA A 748 -28.45 25.96 1.55
C ALA A 748 -27.74 24.61 1.76
N SER A 749 -26.85 24.53 2.76
CA SER A 749 -26.14 23.33 3.21
C SER A 749 -27.05 22.17 3.67
N THR A 750 -28.33 22.44 3.96
CA THR A 750 -29.36 21.48 4.37
C THR A 750 -29.83 20.59 3.21
N PHE A 751 -29.59 20.97 1.96
CA PHE A 751 -30.06 20.24 0.78
C PHE A 751 -28.90 19.95 -0.18
N LYS A 752 -28.74 18.68 -0.58
CA LYS A 752 -27.83 18.28 -1.65
C LYS A 752 -28.64 17.85 -2.89
N PRO A 753 -28.31 18.34 -4.10
CA PRO A 753 -28.90 17.83 -5.34
C PRO A 753 -28.59 16.35 -5.52
N MET A 754 -29.59 15.56 -5.90
CA MET A 754 -29.48 14.12 -6.09
C MET A 754 -28.42 13.76 -7.12
N LYS A 755 -28.33 14.50 -8.22
CA LYS A 755 -27.29 14.32 -9.22
C LYS A 755 -25.87 14.45 -8.65
N GLU A 756 -25.63 15.40 -7.73
CA GLU A 756 -24.34 15.56 -7.05
C GLU A 756 -24.08 14.43 -6.03
N PHE A 757 -25.13 13.74 -5.57
CA PHE A 757 -25.00 12.54 -4.74
C PHE A 757 -24.71 11.30 -5.61
N GLU A 758 -25.38 11.15 -6.74
CA GLU A 758 -25.14 10.11 -7.74
C GLU A 758 -23.75 10.21 -8.37
N GLU A 759 -23.27 11.41 -8.71
CA GLU A 759 -21.92 11.63 -9.26
C GLU A 759 -20.83 11.28 -8.24
N ASN A 760 -20.96 11.74 -6.98
CA ASN A 760 -20.04 11.36 -5.90
C ASN A 760 -20.09 9.85 -5.59
N LEU A 761 -21.27 9.24 -5.62
CA LEU A 761 -21.43 7.80 -5.41
C LEU A 761 -20.83 6.99 -6.57
N ALA A 762 -20.94 7.46 -7.81
CA ALA A 762 -20.37 6.80 -8.99
C ALA A 762 -18.83 6.91 -9.02
N GLU A 763 -18.25 8.03 -8.62
CA GLU A 763 -16.79 8.19 -8.47
C GLU A 763 -16.24 7.26 -7.36
N GLN A 764 -16.97 7.14 -6.26
CA GLN A 764 -16.68 6.14 -5.23
C GLN A 764 -16.89 4.72 -5.75
N GLU A 765 -17.97 4.43 -6.48
CA GLU A 765 -18.24 3.10 -7.05
C GLU A 765 -17.15 2.70 -8.06
N GLU A 766 -16.67 3.59 -8.93
CA GLU A 766 -15.59 3.31 -9.87
C GLU A 766 -14.25 3.03 -9.15
N THR A 767 -13.97 3.74 -8.06
CA THR A 767 -12.82 3.46 -7.17
C THR A 767 -12.94 2.09 -6.49
N ILE A 768 -14.14 1.73 -6.02
CA ILE A 768 -14.44 0.46 -5.36
C ILE A 768 -14.44 -0.71 -6.36
N ASN A 769 -14.98 -0.48 -7.56
CA ASN A 769 -15.08 -1.46 -8.64
C ASN A 769 -13.70 -1.76 -9.22
N SER A 770 -12.88 -0.74 -9.51
CA SER A 770 -11.50 -0.93 -9.98
C SER A 770 -10.62 -1.66 -8.96
N PHE A 771 -10.78 -1.39 -7.67
CA PHE A 771 -10.08 -2.17 -6.62
C PHE A 771 -10.54 -3.63 -6.56
N LEU A 772 -11.85 -3.90 -6.62
CA LEU A 772 -12.39 -5.27 -6.50
C LEU A 772 -12.20 -6.09 -7.79
N ASP A 773 -12.15 -5.45 -8.96
CA ASP A 773 -11.78 -6.09 -10.24
C ASP A 773 -10.34 -6.62 -10.24
N LEU A 774 -9.44 -5.99 -9.47
CA LEU A 774 -8.07 -6.46 -9.25
C LEU A 774 -8.00 -7.67 -8.29
N GLN A 775 -9.09 -8.04 -7.61
CA GLN A 775 -9.15 -9.17 -6.68
C GLN A 775 -10.02 -10.36 -7.14
N HIS A 776 -11.13 -10.12 -7.86
CA HIS A 776 -12.22 -11.10 -7.97
C HIS A 776 -12.44 -11.77 -9.34
N ARG A 777 -11.55 -11.58 -10.32
CA ARG A 777 -11.71 -12.14 -11.68
C ARG A 777 -11.19 -13.58 -11.87
N ALA A 778 -11.06 -14.35 -10.79
CA ALA A 778 -10.69 -15.77 -10.82
C ALA A 778 -11.73 -16.60 -10.05
N PRO A 779 -12.01 -17.86 -10.45
CA PRO A 779 -12.85 -18.75 -9.65
C PRO A 779 -12.21 -18.99 -8.27
N PRO A 780 -13.00 -19.34 -7.24
CA PRO A 780 -12.45 -19.73 -5.95
C PRO A 780 -11.43 -20.86 -6.11
N ASP A 781 -10.22 -20.64 -5.60
CA ASP A 781 -9.21 -21.68 -5.53
C ASP A 781 -9.74 -22.81 -4.64
N ILE A 782 -9.62 -24.06 -5.11
CA ILE A 782 -9.93 -25.29 -4.36
C ILE A 782 -8.78 -26.29 -4.44
N SER A 783 -7.56 -25.82 -4.75
CA SER A 783 -6.38 -26.68 -4.91
C SER A 783 -5.70 -27.08 -3.59
N ALA A 784 -6.20 -26.60 -2.44
CA ALA A 784 -5.55 -26.65 -1.13
C ALA A 784 -6.51 -26.97 0.03
N GLY A 785 -5.96 -27.13 1.24
CA GLY A 785 -6.72 -27.39 2.47
C GLY A 785 -7.67 -28.57 2.37
N TYR A 786 -8.90 -28.38 2.88
CA TYR A 786 -9.98 -29.37 2.94
C TYR A 786 -10.23 -30.09 1.61
N TRP A 787 -10.12 -29.39 0.48
CA TRP A 787 -10.42 -29.93 -0.84
C TRP A 787 -9.50 -31.09 -1.25
N LYS A 788 -8.26 -31.12 -0.73
CA LYS A 788 -7.31 -32.23 -0.94
C LYS A 788 -7.70 -33.53 -0.23
N LEU A 789 -8.69 -33.53 0.67
CA LEU A 789 -9.09 -34.75 1.37
C LEU A 789 -9.72 -35.76 0.40
N PRO A 790 -9.31 -37.05 0.43
CA PRO A 790 -9.79 -38.06 -0.50
C PRO A 790 -11.26 -38.46 -0.24
N SER A 791 -11.75 -38.26 0.98
CA SER A 791 -13.13 -38.52 1.39
C SER A 791 -13.69 -37.32 2.17
N LYS A 792 -14.68 -36.64 1.61
CA LYS A 792 -15.39 -35.50 2.21
C LYS A 792 -16.41 -35.98 3.28
N GLN A 793 -15.91 -36.61 4.34
CA GLN A 793 -16.72 -37.21 5.41
C GLN A 793 -17.40 -36.14 6.29
N TYR A 794 -16.71 -35.03 6.55
CA TYR A 794 -17.21 -33.89 7.32
C TYR A 794 -17.78 -32.82 6.37
N LYS A 795 -19.05 -32.97 5.99
CA LYS A 795 -19.72 -32.04 5.06
C LYS A 795 -19.98 -30.66 5.70
N ILE A 796 -19.89 -29.60 4.88
CA ILE A 796 -20.26 -28.22 5.22
C ILE A 796 -21.73 -28.18 5.67
N PRO A 797 -22.08 -27.66 6.86
CA PRO A 797 -23.45 -27.65 7.36
C PRO A 797 -24.43 -26.87 6.47
N LEU A 798 -24.08 -25.64 6.09
CA LEU A 798 -24.88 -24.78 5.22
C LEU A 798 -23.98 -24.01 4.25
N LEU A 799 -24.34 -24.00 2.97
CA LEU A 799 -23.66 -23.26 1.91
C LEU A 799 -24.57 -22.13 1.41
N GLU A 800 -24.17 -20.88 1.59
CA GLU A 800 -24.87 -19.69 1.07
C GLU A 800 -24.23 -19.25 -0.24
N VAL A 801 -24.92 -19.42 -1.37
CA VAL A 801 -24.43 -19.03 -2.71
C VAL A 801 -25.09 -17.73 -3.13
N GLN A 802 -24.34 -16.63 -3.11
CA GLN A 802 -24.80 -15.29 -3.48
C GLN A 802 -24.30 -14.94 -4.88
N VAL A 803 -25.21 -14.63 -5.81
CA VAL A 803 -24.89 -14.36 -7.23
C VAL A 803 -25.41 -13.00 -7.62
N THR A 804 -24.55 -12.13 -8.16
CA THR A 804 -24.93 -10.77 -8.61
C THR A 804 -24.52 -10.54 -10.06
N SER A 805 -25.50 -10.30 -10.95
CA SER A 805 -25.32 -9.81 -12.32
C SER A 805 -24.27 -10.57 -13.14
N MET A 806 -24.47 -11.90 -13.26
CA MET A 806 -23.53 -12.82 -13.93
C MET A 806 -23.76 -12.92 -15.45
N ASP A 807 -22.66 -13.03 -16.21
CA ASP A 807 -22.68 -13.66 -17.53
C ASP A 807 -22.65 -15.20 -17.33
N ALA A 808 -22.74 -15.98 -18.42
CA ALA A 808 -22.71 -17.45 -18.35
C ALA A 808 -21.47 -18.00 -17.59
N VAL A 809 -21.71 -18.92 -16.66
CA VAL A 809 -20.68 -19.58 -15.83
C VAL A 809 -19.71 -20.37 -16.71
N ASP A 810 -18.41 -20.19 -16.49
CA ASP A 810 -17.37 -20.92 -17.24
C ASP A 810 -17.19 -22.37 -16.75
N GLN A 811 -16.48 -23.18 -17.55
CA GLN A 811 -16.28 -24.60 -17.24
C GLN A 811 -15.47 -24.84 -15.96
N GLU A 812 -14.68 -23.88 -15.49
CA GLU A 812 -13.84 -24.05 -14.30
C GLU A 812 -14.64 -23.72 -13.04
N MET A 813 -15.38 -22.61 -13.03
CA MET A 813 -16.32 -22.29 -11.96
C MET A 813 -17.43 -23.35 -11.84
N LEU A 814 -17.89 -23.94 -12.95
CA LEU A 814 -18.83 -25.07 -12.89
C LEU A 814 -18.22 -26.28 -12.16
N ARG A 815 -16.95 -26.65 -12.42
CA ARG A 815 -16.26 -27.73 -11.68
C ARG A 815 -16.16 -27.41 -10.19
N VAL A 816 -15.77 -26.17 -9.86
CA VAL A 816 -15.72 -25.70 -8.47
C VAL A 816 -17.07 -25.87 -7.78
N LEU A 817 -18.16 -25.42 -8.41
CA LEU A 817 -19.51 -25.56 -7.86
C LEU A 817 -19.95 -27.03 -7.71
N MET A 818 -19.60 -27.91 -8.65
CA MET A 818 -19.88 -29.35 -8.54
C MET A 818 -19.20 -29.97 -7.30
N GLU A 819 -17.91 -29.67 -7.05
CA GLU A 819 -17.22 -30.16 -5.85
C GLU A 819 -17.79 -29.55 -4.56
N VAL A 820 -17.97 -28.23 -4.52
CA VAL A 820 -18.47 -27.50 -3.35
C VAL A 820 -19.88 -27.93 -2.95
N PHE A 821 -20.78 -28.16 -3.93
CA PHE A 821 -22.13 -28.66 -3.66
C PHE A 821 -22.08 -30.10 -3.12
N SER A 822 -21.26 -30.98 -3.71
CA SER A 822 -21.11 -32.37 -3.25
C SER A 822 -20.60 -32.45 -1.79
N ALA A 823 -19.78 -31.49 -1.37
CA ALA A 823 -19.23 -31.36 -0.03
C ALA A 823 -20.19 -30.72 1.00
N SER A 824 -21.40 -30.31 0.61
CA SER A 824 -22.35 -29.59 1.46
C SER A 824 -23.53 -30.47 1.91
N GLN A 825 -24.14 -30.14 3.05
CA GLN A 825 -25.37 -30.77 3.57
C GLN A 825 -26.60 -30.00 3.07
N HIS A 826 -26.64 -28.69 3.33
CA HIS A 826 -27.69 -27.78 2.89
C HIS A 826 -27.13 -26.65 2.03
N ILE A 827 -27.92 -26.16 1.06
CA ILE A 827 -27.54 -25.13 0.10
C ILE A 827 -28.67 -24.09 0.00
N GLU A 828 -28.35 -22.83 0.24
CA GLU A 828 -29.20 -21.68 -0.08
C GLU A 828 -28.66 -20.99 -1.34
N LEU A 829 -29.55 -20.71 -2.30
CA LEU A 829 -29.24 -19.93 -3.50
C LEU A 829 -29.85 -18.52 -3.36
N HIS A 830 -29.06 -17.48 -3.61
CA HIS A 830 -29.52 -16.09 -3.63
C HIS A 830 -29.05 -15.45 -4.94
N LEU A 831 -29.99 -15.25 -5.86
CA LEU A 831 -29.76 -14.76 -7.21
C LEU A 831 -30.26 -13.32 -7.32
N ASP A 832 -29.42 -12.41 -7.80
CA ASP A 832 -29.73 -11.00 -7.99
C ASP A 832 -29.24 -10.56 -9.38
N HIS A 833 -30.16 -10.08 -10.23
CA HIS A 833 -29.90 -9.68 -11.61
C HIS A 833 -29.23 -10.76 -12.51
N SER A 834 -29.30 -12.05 -12.15
CA SER A 834 -28.57 -13.15 -12.80
C SER A 834 -29.48 -14.18 -13.50
N SER A 835 -30.10 -13.78 -14.61
CA SER A 835 -30.87 -14.69 -15.49
C SER A 835 -29.97 -15.72 -16.20
N GLY A 836 -30.49 -16.92 -16.47
CA GLY A 836 -29.73 -18.01 -17.10
C GLY A 836 -28.71 -18.72 -16.18
N PHE A 837 -28.53 -18.24 -14.93
CA PHE A 837 -27.58 -18.85 -13.99
C PHE A 837 -27.99 -20.27 -13.62
N ILE A 838 -29.28 -20.54 -13.36
CA ILE A 838 -29.78 -21.85 -12.91
C ILE A 838 -29.56 -22.89 -14.01
N GLU A 839 -29.77 -22.51 -15.27
CA GLU A 839 -29.47 -23.37 -16.42
C GLU A 839 -27.96 -23.62 -16.55
N SER A 840 -27.12 -22.59 -16.37
CA SER A 840 -25.66 -22.75 -16.46
C SER A 840 -25.08 -23.71 -15.40
N ILE A 841 -25.69 -23.79 -14.21
CA ILE A 841 -25.29 -24.70 -13.13
C ILE A 841 -26.10 -26.01 -13.09
N ARG A 842 -26.91 -26.30 -14.13
CA ARG A 842 -27.71 -27.54 -14.27
C ARG A 842 -26.94 -28.82 -13.85
N PRO A 843 -25.69 -29.08 -14.30
CA PRO A 843 -24.97 -30.31 -13.92
C PRO A 843 -24.61 -30.40 -12.43
N ALA A 844 -24.42 -29.26 -11.76
CA ALA A 844 -24.13 -29.22 -10.33
C ALA A 844 -25.41 -29.39 -9.49
N LEU A 845 -26.52 -28.79 -9.93
CA LEU A 845 -27.83 -28.94 -9.30
C LEU A 845 -28.39 -30.36 -9.46
N GLU A 846 -28.29 -30.96 -10.65
CA GLU A 846 -28.87 -32.27 -10.92
C GLU A 846 -28.28 -33.40 -10.07
N LEU A 847 -27.02 -33.27 -9.62
CA LEU A 847 -26.37 -34.19 -8.68
C LEU A 847 -26.74 -33.96 -7.21
N ASN A 848 -27.25 -32.77 -6.85
CA ASN A 848 -27.39 -32.33 -5.45
C ASN A 848 -28.80 -31.78 -5.11
N LYS A 849 -29.84 -32.14 -5.89
CA LYS A 849 -31.22 -31.59 -5.78
C LYS A 849 -31.80 -31.63 -4.36
N THR A 850 -31.49 -32.67 -3.58
CA THR A 850 -31.98 -32.85 -2.21
C THR A 850 -31.30 -31.96 -1.18
N SER A 851 -30.16 -31.35 -1.52
CA SER A 851 -29.41 -30.46 -0.63
C SER A 851 -29.89 -29.00 -0.71
N VAL A 852 -30.61 -28.61 -1.77
CA VAL A 852 -31.06 -27.23 -1.97
C VAL A 852 -32.33 -26.98 -1.15
N THR A 853 -32.18 -26.23 -0.05
CA THR A 853 -33.27 -25.96 0.90
C THR A 853 -33.93 -24.60 0.69
N LYS A 854 -33.25 -23.64 0.05
CA LYS A 854 -33.76 -22.28 -0.11
C LYS A 854 -33.32 -21.61 -1.41
N CYS A 855 -34.21 -20.84 -2.02
CA CYS A 855 -33.94 -20.09 -3.24
C CYS A 855 -34.57 -18.68 -3.18
N SER A 856 -33.72 -17.65 -3.28
CA SER A 856 -34.12 -16.25 -3.45
C SER A 856 -33.77 -15.79 -4.86
N ILE A 857 -34.69 -15.13 -5.55
CA ILE A 857 -34.57 -14.70 -6.94
C ILE A 857 -35.04 -13.25 -7.06
N HIS A 858 -34.10 -12.33 -7.26
CA HIS A 858 -34.31 -10.89 -7.31
C HIS A 858 -33.98 -10.33 -8.70
N GLN A 859 -34.95 -9.67 -9.33
CA GLN A 859 -34.83 -8.97 -10.62
C GLN A 859 -34.19 -9.81 -11.74
N CYS A 860 -34.52 -11.11 -11.76
CA CYS A 860 -34.10 -12.07 -12.79
C CYS A 860 -35.27 -12.41 -13.73
N GLU A 861 -35.00 -12.57 -15.03
CA GLU A 861 -35.93 -13.22 -15.96
C GLU A 861 -35.60 -14.72 -16.03
N LEU A 862 -36.53 -15.59 -15.60
CA LEU A 862 -36.33 -17.04 -15.57
C LEU A 862 -36.77 -17.69 -16.88
N CYS A 863 -35.83 -18.28 -17.62
CA CYS A 863 -36.15 -19.03 -18.83
C CYS A 863 -36.92 -20.33 -18.50
N ALA A 864 -37.74 -20.83 -19.43
CA ALA A 864 -38.52 -22.05 -19.22
C ALA A 864 -37.71 -23.28 -18.74
N PRO A 865 -36.46 -23.53 -19.20
CA PRO A 865 -35.63 -24.61 -18.67
C PRO A 865 -35.18 -24.41 -17.21
N GLU A 866 -35.12 -23.17 -16.73
CA GLU A 866 -34.83 -22.83 -15.32
C GLU A 866 -36.06 -23.05 -14.44
N GLN A 867 -37.25 -22.72 -14.94
CA GLN A 867 -38.52 -23.00 -14.26
C GLN A 867 -38.74 -24.52 -14.09
N GLU A 868 -38.48 -25.31 -15.14
CA GLU A 868 -38.50 -26.77 -15.07
C GLU A 868 -37.49 -27.31 -14.03
N LEU A 869 -36.25 -26.78 -14.02
CA LEU A 869 -35.24 -27.18 -13.04
C LEU A 869 -35.64 -26.90 -11.60
N LEU A 870 -36.16 -25.70 -11.32
CA LEU A 870 -36.65 -25.32 -10.00
C LEU A 870 -37.76 -26.28 -9.52
N LEU A 871 -38.70 -26.67 -10.40
CA LEU A 871 -39.74 -27.65 -10.10
C LEU A 871 -39.22 -29.08 -9.81
N THR A 872 -37.92 -29.35 -9.99
CA THR A 872 -37.29 -30.62 -9.56
C THR A 872 -36.63 -30.56 -8.17
N LEU A 873 -36.64 -29.41 -7.49
CA LEU A 873 -36.09 -29.23 -6.14
C LEU A 873 -37.11 -29.60 -5.06
N SER A 874 -37.42 -30.90 -4.93
CA SER A 874 -38.44 -31.41 -4.01
C SER A 874 -38.17 -31.15 -2.52
N SER A 875 -36.92 -30.82 -2.16
CA SER A 875 -36.48 -30.54 -0.78
C SER A 875 -36.48 -29.05 -0.41
N LEU A 876 -37.00 -28.17 -1.30
CA LEU A 876 -37.04 -26.74 -1.08
C LEU A 876 -38.02 -26.38 0.06
N GLU A 877 -37.52 -25.73 1.11
CA GLU A 877 -38.30 -25.25 2.25
C GLU A 877 -38.70 -23.78 2.13
N SER A 878 -37.95 -22.98 1.36
CA SER A 878 -38.14 -21.52 1.28
C SER A 878 -37.91 -21.00 -0.15
N LEU A 879 -38.91 -20.27 -0.68
CA LEU A 879 -38.88 -19.69 -2.02
C LEU A 879 -39.23 -18.19 -1.97
N ASN A 880 -38.34 -17.34 -2.48
CA ASN A 880 -38.52 -15.90 -2.55
C ASN A 880 -38.30 -15.40 -3.99
N ILE A 881 -39.28 -14.70 -4.57
CA ILE A 881 -39.26 -14.21 -5.95
C ILE A 881 -39.66 -12.73 -5.96
N SER A 882 -38.86 -11.86 -6.57
CA SER A 882 -39.22 -10.46 -6.75
C SER A 882 -38.76 -9.84 -8.07
N GLY A 883 -39.61 -9.01 -8.68
CA GLY A 883 -39.26 -8.15 -9.81
C GLY A 883 -39.03 -8.86 -11.16
N THR A 884 -39.68 -10.02 -11.41
CA THR A 884 -39.53 -10.80 -12.65
C THR A 884 -40.46 -10.28 -13.77
N ILE A 885 -40.04 -10.38 -15.05
CA ILE A 885 -40.74 -9.70 -16.17
C ILE A 885 -41.13 -10.64 -17.34
N GLN A 886 -41.79 -11.79 -17.09
CA GLN A 886 -42.57 -12.46 -18.15
C GLN A 886 -43.82 -13.17 -17.61
N LEU A 887 -44.77 -13.51 -18.50
CA LEU A 887 -46.14 -13.94 -18.16
C LEU A 887 -46.41 -15.37 -18.71
N GLN A 888 -45.64 -16.36 -18.24
CA GLN A 888 -45.86 -17.79 -18.50
C GLN A 888 -45.36 -18.66 -17.31
N ASP A 889 -45.64 -18.26 -16.07
CA ASP A 889 -45.04 -18.88 -14.89
C ASP A 889 -45.55 -20.31 -14.62
N GLN A 890 -44.74 -21.30 -15.03
CA GLN A 890 -44.95 -22.70 -14.69
C GLN A 890 -44.76 -22.94 -13.18
N ILE A 891 -43.96 -22.11 -12.50
CA ILE A 891 -43.69 -22.24 -11.06
C ILE A 891 -44.96 -22.05 -10.23
N PHE A 892 -45.69 -20.94 -10.42
CA PHE A 892 -46.88 -20.63 -9.63
C PHE A 892 -48.06 -21.58 -9.89
N SER A 893 -48.13 -22.14 -11.10
CA SER A 893 -49.13 -23.14 -11.49
C SER A 893 -48.80 -24.57 -11.02
N ASN A 894 -47.61 -24.81 -10.46
CA ASN A 894 -47.11 -26.13 -10.03
C ASN A 894 -46.49 -26.11 -8.61
N LEU A 895 -46.94 -25.19 -7.74
CA LEU A 895 -46.44 -25.07 -6.35
C LEU A 895 -46.71 -26.31 -5.49
N ASP A 896 -47.70 -27.12 -5.86
CA ASP A 896 -48.05 -28.41 -5.24
C ASP A 896 -46.89 -29.42 -5.22
N LYS A 897 -45.91 -29.26 -6.12
CA LYS A 897 -44.73 -30.12 -6.23
C LYS A 897 -43.66 -29.84 -5.17
N PHE A 898 -43.70 -28.68 -4.50
CA PHE A 898 -42.76 -28.35 -3.42
C PHE A 898 -43.25 -28.91 -2.07
N LEU A 899 -43.09 -30.22 -1.90
CA LEU A 899 -43.61 -30.98 -0.75
C LEU A 899 -43.09 -30.52 0.63
N CYS A 900 -41.97 -29.79 0.67
CA CYS A 900 -41.32 -29.32 1.91
C CYS A 900 -41.51 -27.82 2.19
N LEU A 901 -42.27 -27.08 1.38
CA LEU A 901 -42.33 -25.62 1.40
C LEU A 901 -43.00 -25.07 2.68
N LYS A 902 -42.25 -24.24 3.43
CA LYS A 902 -42.67 -23.56 4.68
C LYS A 902 -42.67 -22.04 4.56
N GLU A 903 -41.82 -21.48 3.69
CA GLU A 903 -41.74 -20.05 3.43
C GLU A 903 -42.01 -19.73 1.94
N LEU A 904 -42.91 -18.79 1.67
CA LEU A 904 -43.15 -18.25 0.34
C LEU A 904 -43.17 -16.72 0.35
N SER A 905 -42.41 -16.11 -0.56
CA SER A 905 -42.35 -14.65 -0.72
C SER A 905 -42.44 -14.27 -2.19
N VAL A 906 -43.41 -13.41 -2.55
CA VAL A 906 -43.66 -12.99 -3.94
C VAL A 906 -43.91 -11.48 -4.00
N LYS A 907 -42.99 -10.74 -4.64
CA LYS A 907 -43.06 -9.28 -4.80
C LYS A 907 -42.82 -8.85 -6.25
N LEU A 908 -43.88 -8.74 -7.05
CA LEU A 908 -43.82 -8.26 -8.44
C LEU A 908 -44.30 -6.80 -8.50
N ASP A 909 -43.53 -5.90 -9.10
CA ASP A 909 -43.72 -4.45 -8.91
C ASP A 909 -44.62 -3.75 -9.96
N ASP A 910 -44.92 -4.37 -11.12
CA ASP A 910 -45.58 -3.69 -12.26
C ASP A 910 -46.67 -4.53 -13.03
N LYS A 911 -47.24 -5.62 -12.48
CA LYS A 911 -48.23 -6.46 -13.21
C LYS A 911 -49.46 -6.89 -12.38
N PRO A 912 -50.70 -6.86 -12.93
CA PRO A 912 -51.93 -7.02 -12.16
C PRO A 912 -52.53 -8.45 -12.04
N ASN A 913 -52.01 -9.49 -12.71
CA ASN A 913 -52.72 -10.77 -12.91
C ASN A 913 -52.19 -11.97 -12.07
N THR A 914 -51.33 -11.77 -11.08
CA THR A 914 -50.52 -12.85 -10.50
C THR A 914 -51.33 -13.95 -9.80
N PHE A 915 -52.44 -13.64 -9.12
CA PHE A 915 -53.22 -14.65 -8.38
C PHE A 915 -54.15 -15.48 -9.27
N SER A 916 -54.36 -15.07 -10.53
CA SER A 916 -55.04 -15.90 -11.53
C SER A 916 -54.31 -17.22 -11.83
N VAL A 917 -52.96 -17.24 -11.75
CA VAL A 917 -52.10 -18.36 -12.19
C VAL A 917 -51.96 -19.48 -11.14
N ILE A 918 -52.21 -19.17 -9.87
CA ILE A 918 -52.09 -20.12 -8.76
C ILE A 918 -53.31 -21.06 -8.74
N PRO A 919 -53.16 -22.40 -8.62
CA PRO A 919 -54.27 -23.35 -8.75
C PRO A 919 -55.35 -23.22 -7.66
N GLU A 920 -56.53 -23.79 -7.93
CA GLU A 920 -57.73 -23.64 -7.08
C GLU A 920 -57.69 -24.48 -5.79
N GLU A 921 -56.95 -25.59 -5.78
CA GLU A 921 -56.76 -26.46 -4.62
C GLU A 921 -55.29 -26.54 -4.20
N PHE A 922 -55.01 -26.44 -2.90
CA PHE A 922 -53.68 -26.57 -2.30
C PHE A 922 -53.56 -27.83 -1.41
N PRO A 923 -53.62 -29.05 -1.96
CA PRO A 923 -53.70 -30.29 -1.15
C PRO A 923 -52.43 -30.64 -0.35
N ASN A 924 -51.32 -29.93 -0.57
CA ASN A 924 -50.02 -30.23 0.05
C ASN A 924 -49.48 -29.12 0.99
N LEU A 925 -49.91 -27.85 0.85
CA LEU A 925 -49.29 -26.69 1.51
C LEU A 925 -49.81 -26.44 2.94
N HIS A 926 -49.98 -27.49 3.74
CA HIS A 926 -50.57 -27.43 5.09
C HIS A 926 -49.62 -26.95 6.21
N HIS A 927 -48.39 -26.58 5.87
CA HIS A 927 -47.29 -26.35 6.83
C HIS A 927 -46.56 -25.01 6.62
N MET A 928 -47.18 -24.02 5.98
CA MET A 928 -46.60 -22.68 5.85
C MET A 928 -46.38 -22.03 7.23
N GLU A 929 -45.15 -21.59 7.48
CA GLU A 929 -44.76 -20.77 8.64
C GLU A 929 -44.58 -19.29 8.26
N LYS A 930 -44.30 -18.97 6.99
CA LYS A 930 -44.03 -17.60 6.51
C LYS A 930 -44.60 -17.31 5.12
N LEU A 931 -45.35 -16.21 4.97
CA LEU A 931 -46.02 -15.83 3.74
C LEU A 931 -45.93 -14.31 3.48
N LEU A 932 -45.30 -13.91 2.38
CA LEU A 932 -45.15 -12.51 1.95
C LEU A 932 -45.69 -12.33 0.53
N ILE A 933 -46.66 -11.42 0.34
CA ILE A 933 -47.39 -11.28 -0.93
C ILE A 933 -47.58 -9.81 -1.32
N HIS A 934 -47.41 -9.52 -2.62
CA HIS A 934 -47.81 -8.26 -3.27
C HIS A 934 -48.97 -8.48 -4.27
N ILE A 935 -50.07 -7.72 -4.16
CA ILE A 935 -51.25 -7.81 -5.05
C ILE A 935 -51.60 -6.44 -5.66
N LEU A 936 -51.63 -6.37 -6.99
CA LEU A 936 -51.82 -5.13 -7.76
C LEU A 936 -53.08 -5.16 -8.67
N GLY A 937 -54.21 -5.68 -8.18
CA GLY A 937 -55.47 -5.73 -8.96
C GLY A 937 -56.67 -6.25 -8.17
N GLU A 938 -57.86 -6.20 -8.79
CA GLU A 938 -59.11 -6.81 -8.29
C GLU A 938 -59.11 -8.34 -8.50
N ASP A 939 -58.07 -9.02 -7.99
CA ASP A 939 -57.90 -10.47 -8.11
C ASP A 939 -58.81 -11.24 -7.11
N ASP A 940 -59.06 -12.52 -7.39
CA ASP A 940 -60.00 -13.35 -6.62
C ASP A 940 -59.44 -13.74 -5.23
N SER A 941 -59.68 -12.85 -4.26
CA SER A 941 -59.17 -12.92 -2.88
C SER A 941 -59.55 -14.18 -2.10
N SER A 942 -60.51 -14.97 -2.61
CA SER A 942 -60.89 -16.29 -2.07
C SER A 942 -59.70 -17.26 -1.94
N LYS A 943 -58.78 -17.28 -2.93
CA LYS A 943 -57.62 -18.18 -2.95
C LYS A 943 -56.63 -17.93 -1.80
N LEU A 944 -56.48 -16.68 -1.36
CA LEU A 944 -55.59 -16.34 -0.23
C LEU A 944 -56.23 -16.75 1.10
N VAL A 945 -57.55 -16.60 1.22
CA VAL A 945 -58.34 -16.99 2.40
C VAL A 945 -58.22 -18.50 2.65
N THR A 946 -58.35 -19.34 1.62
CA THR A 946 -58.23 -20.80 1.75
C THR A 946 -56.79 -21.25 2.08
N LEU A 947 -55.77 -20.63 1.49
CA LEU A 947 -54.36 -20.91 1.81
C LEU A 947 -54.05 -20.66 3.30
N ILE A 948 -54.56 -19.56 3.86
CA ILE A 948 -54.37 -19.21 5.28
C ILE A 948 -55.14 -20.17 6.19
N GLN A 949 -56.40 -20.50 5.87
CA GLN A 949 -57.19 -21.48 6.62
C GLN A 949 -56.53 -22.87 6.66
N ASN A 950 -55.83 -23.26 5.58
CA ASN A 950 -55.07 -24.49 5.49
C ASN A 950 -53.72 -24.45 6.25
N SER A 951 -53.30 -23.30 6.78
CA SER A 951 -51.97 -23.04 7.34
C SER A 951 -52.00 -22.56 8.81
N PRO A 952 -52.49 -23.37 9.77
CA PRO A 952 -52.67 -22.95 11.17
C PRO A 952 -51.35 -22.71 11.95
N ASN A 953 -50.20 -23.05 11.36
CA ASN A 953 -48.88 -22.82 11.94
C ASN A 953 -48.22 -21.49 11.50
N LEU A 954 -48.88 -20.70 10.68
CA LEU A 954 -48.36 -19.43 10.15
C LEU A 954 -47.91 -18.48 11.27
N ARG A 955 -46.66 -18.02 11.19
CA ARG A 955 -46.04 -17.05 12.10
C ARG A 955 -45.88 -15.68 11.49
N VAL A 956 -45.59 -15.62 10.19
CA VAL A 956 -45.25 -14.36 9.51
C VAL A 956 -46.19 -14.15 8.34
N PHE A 957 -46.96 -13.06 8.35
CA PHE A 957 -47.87 -12.69 7.27
C PHE A 957 -47.68 -11.22 6.86
N HIS A 958 -47.09 -11.00 5.69
CA HIS A 958 -46.96 -9.66 5.10
C HIS A 958 -47.78 -9.57 3.81
N LEU A 959 -48.69 -8.59 3.73
CA LEU A 959 -49.54 -8.35 2.57
C LEU A 959 -49.45 -6.87 2.16
N LYS A 960 -48.90 -6.61 0.98
CA LYS A 960 -48.96 -5.30 0.31
C LYS A 960 -50.02 -5.36 -0.79
N CYS A 961 -51.01 -4.47 -0.78
CA CYS A 961 -52.15 -4.56 -1.68
C CYS A 961 -52.81 -3.20 -1.92
N ASN A 962 -53.19 -2.88 -3.16
CA ASN A 962 -53.86 -1.59 -3.43
C ASN A 962 -55.37 -1.61 -3.10
N PHE A 963 -56.03 -2.76 -3.19
CA PHE A 963 -57.46 -2.94 -2.90
C PHE A 963 -57.79 -4.41 -2.64
N PHE A 964 -58.55 -4.73 -1.58
CA PHE A 964 -58.85 -6.12 -1.21
C PHE A 964 -60.35 -6.31 -0.91
N SER A 965 -61.04 -7.05 -1.79
CA SER A 965 -62.51 -7.17 -1.80
C SER A 965 -63.11 -7.88 -0.57
N ASN A 966 -62.54 -9.01 -0.13
CA ASN A 966 -63.10 -9.86 0.91
C ASN A 966 -62.35 -9.76 2.26
N PHE A 967 -62.08 -8.54 2.74
CA PHE A 967 -61.24 -8.31 3.93
C PHE A 967 -61.75 -9.01 5.20
N GLU A 968 -63.06 -9.15 5.40
CA GLU A 968 -63.66 -9.86 6.53
C GLU A 968 -63.36 -11.38 6.49
N SER A 969 -63.33 -11.98 5.29
CA SER A 969 -62.92 -13.37 5.08
C SER A 969 -61.43 -13.59 5.35
N LEU A 970 -60.58 -12.59 5.05
CA LEU A 970 -59.16 -12.61 5.39
C LEU A 970 -58.94 -12.54 6.91
N MET A 971 -59.63 -11.62 7.60
CA MET A 971 -59.51 -11.50 9.07
C MET A 971 -59.99 -12.77 9.77
N THR A 972 -61.12 -13.35 9.35
CA THR A 972 -61.62 -14.62 9.91
C THR A 972 -60.69 -15.79 9.62
N ALA A 973 -60.06 -15.88 8.44
CA ALA A 973 -58.99 -16.86 8.19
C ALA A 973 -57.81 -16.71 9.16
N LEU A 974 -57.32 -15.48 9.36
CA LEU A 974 -56.21 -15.20 10.28
C LEU A 974 -56.52 -15.56 11.74
N THR A 975 -57.78 -15.55 12.21
CA THR A 975 -58.14 -16.03 13.57
C THR A 975 -57.73 -17.48 13.85
N SER A 976 -57.55 -18.29 12.81
CA SER A 976 -57.08 -19.68 12.95
C SER A 976 -55.57 -19.78 13.28
N CYS A 977 -54.78 -18.79 12.86
CA CYS A 977 -53.33 -18.74 13.00
C CYS A 977 -52.89 -18.25 14.39
N LYS A 978 -53.13 -19.07 15.43
CA LYS A 978 -52.85 -18.74 16.84
C LYS A 978 -51.37 -18.53 17.18
N LYS A 979 -50.45 -18.78 16.24
CA LYS A 979 -48.99 -18.64 16.38
C LYS A 979 -48.43 -17.42 15.65
N LEU A 980 -49.26 -16.49 15.19
CA LEU A 980 -48.84 -15.35 14.38
C LEU A 980 -47.95 -14.40 15.22
N GLU A 981 -46.69 -14.27 14.82
CA GLU A 981 -45.64 -13.45 15.45
C GLU A 981 -45.43 -12.11 14.70
N GLU A 982 -45.70 -12.05 13.39
CA GLU A 982 -45.56 -10.84 12.55
C GLU A 982 -46.77 -10.60 11.64
N ILE A 983 -47.29 -9.37 11.64
CA ILE A 983 -48.31 -8.86 10.69
C ILE A 983 -47.80 -7.57 10.05
N TRP A 984 -47.83 -7.49 8.72
CA TRP A 984 -47.54 -6.26 7.97
C TRP A 984 -48.59 -6.01 6.87
N PHE A 985 -49.26 -4.86 6.93
CA PHE A 985 -50.12 -4.35 5.86
C PHE A 985 -49.55 -3.07 5.25
N SER A 986 -49.49 -3.00 3.91
CA SER A 986 -48.98 -1.84 3.14
C SER A 986 -49.88 -1.47 1.97
N GLU A 987 -49.88 -0.18 1.62
CA GLU A 987 -50.82 0.51 0.69
C GLU A 987 -52.27 0.54 1.21
N SER A 988 -53.11 1.43 0.66
CA SER A 988 -54.37 1.85 1.30
C SER A 988 -55.60 1.01 0.90
N PHE A 989 -55.71 -0.22 1.41
CA PHE A 989 -56.79 -1.18 1.06
C PHE A 989 -57.76 -1.56 2.22
N PHE A 990 -57.56 -0.96 3.39
CA PHE A 990 -57.93 -1.56 4.67
C PHE A 990 -59.33 -1.18 5.19
N ASN A 991 -60.08 -2.17 5.68
CA ASN A 991 -61.34 -1.96 6.42
C ASN A 991 -61.07 -2.12 7.93
N VAL A 992 -61.20 -1.03 8.68
CA VAL A 992 -60.74 -0.95 10.08
C VAL A 992 -61.51 -1.89 11.02
N ILE A 993 -62.83 -2.04 10.83
CA ILE A 993 -63.71 -2.63 11.84
C ILE A 993 -63.44 -4.14 12.03
N PRO A 994 -63.34 -4.99 10.99
CA PRO A 994 -63.03 -6.41 11.16
C PRO A 994 -61.63 -6.69 11.71
N PHE A 995 -60.66 -5.80 11.49
CA PHE A 995 -59.32 -5.95 12.06
C PHE A 995 -59.31 -5.67 13.57
N VAL A 996 -59.88 -4.54 14.00
CA VAL A 996 -59.85 -4.10 15.40
C VAL A 996 -60.62 -5.04 16.33
N THR A 997 -61.69 -5.68 15.86
CA THR A 997 -62.43 -6.69 16.64
C THR A 997 -61.68 -8.02 16.80
N ILE A 998 -60.77 -8.35 15.87
CA ILE A 998 -60.03 -9.61 15.86
C ILE A 998 -58.62 -9.48 16.47
N LEU A 999 -58.03 -8.29 16.49
CA LEU A 999 -56.68 -8.01 16.99
C LEU A 999 -56.34 -8.63 18.37
N PRO A 1000 -57.22 -8.62 19.41
CA PRO A 1000 -56.91 -9.21 20.72
C PRO A 1000 -56.64 -10.72 20.72
N ASN A 1001 -56.95 -11.44 19.64
CA ASN A 1001 -56.70 -12.89 19.54
C ASN A 1001 -55.22 -13.21 19.26
N PHE A 1002 -54.44 -12.26 18.74
CA PHE A 1002 -53.03 -12.46 18.36
C PHE A 1002 -52.08 -12.27 19.56
N LEU A 1003 -52.27 -13.05 20.62
CA LEU A 1003 -51.46 -12.94 21.86
C LEU A 1003 -49.96 -13.21 21.64
N SER A 1004 -49.57 -13.88 20.55
CA SER A 1004 -48.18 -14.17 20.17
C SER A 1004 -47.50 -13.06 19.36
N LEU A 1005 -48.21 -11.98 19.02
CA LEU A 1005 -47.75 -10.96 18.08
C LEU A 1005 -46.59 -10.13 18.65
N LYS A 1006 -45.48 -10.08 17.89
CA LYS A 1006 -44.28 -9.27 18.16
C LYS A 1006 -44.19 -8.05 17.26
N ILE A 1007 -44.49 -8.21 15.96
CA ILE A 1007 -44.38 -7.12 14.97
C ILE A 1007 -45.75 -6.80 14.41
N LEU A 1008 -46.19 -5.55 14.56
CA LEU A 1008 -47.39 -5.01 13.92
C LEU A 1008 -47.04 -3.77 13.10
N ASN A 1009 -47.08 -3.90 11.78
CA ASN A 1009 -46.82 -2.82 10.85
C ASN A 1009 -48.07 -2.45 10.03
N LEU A 1010 -48.61 -1.26 10.29
CA LEU A 1010 -49.78 -0.68 9.64
C LEU A 1010 -49.42 0.59 8.83
N SER A 1011 -48.20 0.66 8.30
CA SER A 1011 -47.73 1.76 7.46
C SER A 1011 -48.68 2.04 6.29
N PHE A 1012 -48.96 3.32 6.04
CA PHE A 1012 -49.84 3.81 4.95
C PHE A 1012 -51.32 3.39 5.03
N GLN A 1013 -51.76 2.73 6.11
CA GLN A 1013 -53.19 2.53 6.39
C GLN A 1013 -53.80 3.80 6.98
N GLN A 1014 -55.02 4.16 6.59
CA GLN A 1014 -55.72 5.36 7.08
C GLN A 1014 -56.97 5.00 7.89
N PHE A 1015 -57.07 5.54 9.11
CA PHE A 1015 -58.21 5.36 10.01
C PHE A 1015 -59.11 6.61 9.98
N PRO A 1016 -60.36 6.51 9.50
CA PRO A 1016 -61.21 7.68 9.24
C PRO A 1016 -61.93 8.20 10.49
N ASP A 1017 -62.29 7.34 11.44
CA ASP A 1017 -63.19 7.66 12.55
C ASP A 1017 -62.55 7.50 13.94
N LYS A 1018 -63.03 8.31 14.89
CA LYS A 1018 -62.53 8.34 16.26
C LYS A 1018 -62.89 7.09 17.05
N GLU A 1019 -64.12 6.57 16.91
CA GLU A 1019 -64.64 5.49 17.76
C GLU A 1019 -63.87 4.17 17.53
N THR A 1020 -63.58 3.82 16.28
CA THR A 1020 -62.80 2.64 15.92
C THR A 1020 -61.31 2.84 16.26
N SER A 1021 -60.82 4.09 16.20
CA SER A 1021 -59.47 4.43 16.67
C SER A 1021 -59.33 4.32 18.21
N GLU A 1022 -60.36 4.69 18.98
CA GLU A 1022 -60.39 4.46 20.45
C GLU A 1022 -60.42 2.96 20.77
N LYS A 1023 -61.25 2.18 20.07
CA LYS A 1023 -61.28 0.72 20.20
C LYS A 1023 -59.91 0.10 19.92
N PHE A 1024 -59.25 0.52 18.84
CA PHE A 1024 -57.88 0.09 18.50
C PHE A 1024 -56.88 0.42 19.60
N ALA A 1025 -56.93 1.63 20.16
CA ALA A 1025 -56.04 2.02 21.25
C ALA A 1025 -56.21 1.11 22.48
N TYR A 1026 -57.44 0.80 22.88
CA TYR A 1026 -57.71 -0.10 24.00
C TYR A 1026 -57.34 -1.57 23.69
N THR A 1027 -57.52 -2.06 22.45
CA THR A 1027 -57.09 -3.42 22.10
C THR A 1027 -55.57 -3.57 22.04
N LEU A 1028 -54.84 -2.53 21.66
CA LEU A 1028 -53.37 -2.52 21.62
C LEU A 1028 -52.75 -2.89 22.98
N GLY A 1029 -53.31 -2.37 24.09
CA GLY A 1029 -52.82 -2.67 25.46
C GLY A 1029 -52.87 -4.14 25.86
N SER A 1030 -53.62 -4.99 25.14
CA SER A 1030 -53.65 -6.44 25.39
C SER A 1030 -52.45 -7.21 24.81
N LEU A 1031 -51.69 -6.61 23.90
CA LEU A 1031 -50.62 -7.27 23.13
C LEU A 1031 -49.27 -7.26 23.86
N ASN A 1032 -49.22 -7.82 25.07
CA ASN A 1032 -48.05 -7.76 25.97
C ASN A 1032 -46.70 -8.24 25.38
N HIS A 1033 -46.74 -9.00 24.29
CA HIS A 1033 -45.55 -9.54 23.61
C HIS A 1033 -45.04 -8.68 22.44
N LEU A 1034 -45.67 -7.53 22.16
CA LEU A 1034 -45.30 -6.67 21.04
C LEU A 1034 -43.91 -6.03 21.24
N GLU A 1035 -43.02 -6.27 20.29
CA GLU A 1035 -41.66 -5.71 20.19
C GLU A 1035 -41.60 -4.53 19.21
N GLU A 1036 -42.38 -4.55 18.13
CA GLU A 1036 -42.36 -3.51 17.09
C GLU A 1036 -43.75 -3.04 16.70
N LEU A 1037 -43.96 -1.73 16.71
CA LEU A 1037 -45.22 -1.08 16.35
C LEU A 1037 -45.00 0.08 15.38
N ILE A 1038 -45.52 -0.06 14.17
CA ILE A 1038 -45.61 1.03 13.17
C ILE A 1038 -47.09 1.38 12.99
N LEU A 1039 -47.45 2.59 13.42
CA LEU A 1039 -48.84 3.03 13.51
C LEU A 1039 -49.43 3.49 12.17
N PRO A 1040 -50.76 3.33 11.99
CA PRO A 1040 -51.50 3.89 10.85
C PRO A 1040 -51.65 5.41 10.96
N THR A 1041 -52.04 6.05 9.86
CA THR A 1041 -52.31 7.49 9.77
C THR A 1041 -53.82 7.80 9.84
N GLY A 1042 -54.17 9.08 9.78
CA GLY A 1042 -55.57 9.54 9.66
C GLY A 1042 -56.12 10.30 10.86
N ASP A 1043 -57.24 10.98 10.63
CA ASP A 1043 -57.84 11.93 11.58
C ASP A 1043 -58.30 11.26 12.88
N GLY A 1044 -58.82 10.04 12.79
CA GLY A 1044 -59.20 9.25 13.96
C GLY A 1044 -58.02 8.96 14.88
N ILE A 1045 -56.89 8.53 14.30
CA ILE A 1045 -55.66 8.22 15.05
C ILE A 1045 -55.04 9.48 15.65
N ARG A 1046 -54.95 10.59 14.91
CA ARG A 1046 -54.49 11.89 15.43
C ARG A 1046 -55.29 12.33 16.66
N GLN A 1047 -56.62 12.13 16.68
CA GLN A 1047 -57.47 12.46 17.82
C GLN A 1047 -57.28 11.54 19.04
N VAL A 1048 -56.75 10.33 18.87
CA VAL A 1048 -56.53 9.35 19.95
C VAL A 1048 -55.05 9.06 20.23
N ALA A 1049 -54.11 9.72 19.55
CA ALA A 1049 -52.67 9.42 19.64
C ALA A 1049 -52.17 9.42 21.10
N LYS A 1050 -52.67 10.35 21.92
CA LYS A 1050 -52.40 10.41 23.36
C LYS A 1050 -52.87 9.15 24.11
N LEU A 1051 -54.06 8.62 23.79
CA LEU A 1051 -54.58 7.39 24.37
C LEU A 1051 -53.72 6.19 23.95
N ILE A 1052 -53.33 6.11 22.67
CA ILE A 1052 -52.40 5.06 22.18
C ILE A 1052 -51.09 5.10 22.97
N ILE A 1053 -50.46 6.27 23.11
CA ILE A 1053 -49.21 6.46 23.87
C ILE A 1053 -49.35 6.00 25.33
N GLN A 1054 -50.49 6.28 25.96
CA GLN A 1054 -50.78 5.81 27.33
C GLN A 1054 -50.97 4.29 27.41
N GLN A 1055 -51.62 3.65 26.43
CA GLN A 1055 -51.77 2.19 26.39
C GLN A 1055 -50.42 1.49 26.09
N CYS A 1056 -49.55 2.11 25.29
CA CYS A 1056 -48.19 1.62 25.05
C CYS A 1056 -47.34 1.47 26.32
N GLN A 1057 -47.68 2.13 27.45
CA GLN A 1057 -47.02 1.92 28.74
C GLN A 1057 -47.16 0.46 29.26
N GLN A 1058 -48.14 -0.30 28.76
CA GLN A 1058 -48.33 -1.72 29.12
C GLN A 1058 -47.38 -2.65 28.32
N LEU A 1059 -46.82 -2.18 27.20
CA LEU A 1059 -46.03 -2.98 26.25
C LEU A 1059 -44.57 -3.11 26.71
N GLN A 1060 -44.33 -3.89 27.76
CA GLN A 1060 -43.00 -4.08 28.38
C GLN A 1060 -41.94 -4.73 27.47
N CYS A 1061 -42.28 -5.10 26.23
CA CYS A 1061 -41.37 -5.67 25.23
C CYS A 1061 -41.03 -4.70 24.09
N LEU A 1062 -41.63 -3.51 24.05
CA LEU A 1062 -41.54 -2.59 22.91
C LEU A 1062 -40.11 -2.04 22.70
N ARG A 1063 -39.55 -2.36 21.53
CA ARG A 1063 -38.21 -2.01 21.04
C ARG A 1063 -38.25 -1.02 19.86
N VAL A 1064 -39.28 -1.08 19.02
CA VAL A 1064 -39.47 -0.13 17.90
C VAL A 1064 -40.86 0.51 17.99
N LEU A 1065 -40.92 1.84 17.92
CA LEU A 1065 -42.17 2.61 17.90
C LEU A 1065 -42.12 3.73 16.86
N SER A 1066 -43.04 3.72 15.90
CA SER A 1066 -43.10 4.69 14.80
C SER A 1066 -44.45 5.40 14.67
N PHE A 1067 -44.42 6.74 14.60
CA PHE A 1067 -45.55 7.62 14.36
C PHE A 1067 -45.32 8.48 13.10
N TYR A 1068 -46.25 8.43 12.14
CA TYR A 1068 -46.21 9.21 10.91
C TYR A 1068 -47.45 10.11 10.79
N GLN A 1069 -47.27 11.41 10.56
CA GLN A 1069 -48.34 12.41 10.32
C GLN A 1069 -49.43 12.57 11.41
N VAL A 1070 -49.35 11.86 12.55
CA VAL A 1070 -50.43 11.80 13.57
C VAL A 1070 -50.12 12.53 14.88
N LEU A 1071 -48.90 13.04 15.05
CA LEU A 1071 -48.49 13.73 16.29
C LEU A 1071 -48.54 15.26 16.19
N ASN A 1072 -48.80 15.85 17.35
CA ASN A 1072 -48.82 17.28 17.66
C ASN A 1072 -48.14 17.53 19.03
N ASP A 1073 -48.05 18.78 19.48
CA ASP A 1073 -47.32 19.14 20.70
C ASP A 1073 -47.79 18.39 21.96
N ASP A 1074 -49.12 18.29 22.17
CA ASP A 1074 -49.69 17.62 23.35
C ASP A 1074 -49.42 16.11 23.37
N SER A 1075 -49.47 15.46 22.20
CA SER A 1075 -49.20 14.02 22.09
C SER A 1075 -47.70 13.72 22.17
N LEU A 1076 -46.83 14.53 21.56
CA LEU A 1076 -45.39 14.43 21.72
C LEU A 1076 -44.98 14.58 23.21
N MET A 1077 -45.56 15.54 23.92
CA MET A 1077 -45.31 15.72 25.36
C MET A 1077 -45.82 14.55 26.21
N GLU A 1078 -46.76 13.74 25.74
CA GLU A 1078 -47.18 12.52 26.45
C GLU A 1078 -46.12 11.40 26.31
N ILE A 1079 -45.43 11.30 25.17
CA ILE A 1079 -44.33 10.34 24.97
C ILE A 1079 -43.24 10.57 26.03
N ALA A 1080 -42.86 11.83 26.28
CA ALA A 1080 -41.89 12.17 27.32
C ALA A 1080 -42.37 11.78 28.73
N LYS A 1081 -43.65 11.95 29.06
CA LYS A 1081 -44.21 11.53 30.36
C LYS A 1081 -44.17 10.01 30.55
N VAL A 1082 -44.53 9.24 29.51
CA VAL A 1082 -44.48 7.77 29.55
C VAL A 1082 -43.03 7.26 29.64
N ALA A 1083 -42.09 7.93 28.97
CA ALA A 1083 -40.65 7.65 29.10
C ALA A 1083 -40.15 7.87 30.54
N ILE A 1084 -40.39 9.06 31.12
CA ILE A 1084 -40.05 9.38 32.52
C ILE A 1084 -40.62 8.31 33.48
N ASN A 1085 -41.90 7.96 33.30
CA ASN A 1085 -42.61 6.95 34.10
C ASN A 1085 -42.12 5.49 33.87
N GLY A 1086 -41.09 5.28 33.04
CA GLY A 1086 -40.47 3.97 32.83
C GLY A 1086 -41.18 3.06 31.82
N GLY A 1087 -42.14 3.56 31.05
CA GLY A 1087 -42.89 2.76 30.07
C GLY A 1087 -42.07 2.24 28.89
N PHE A 1088 -40.98 2.93 28.53
CA PHE A 1088 -40.21 2.69 27.31
C PHE A 1088 -38.76 2.23 27.58
N GLN A 1089 -38.51 1.52 28.69
CA GLN A 1089 -37.17 1.10 29.11
C GLN A 1089 -36.40 0.27 28.07
N LYS A 1090 -37.08 -0.54 27.25
CA LYS A 1090 -36.48 -1.37 26.19
C LYS A 1090 -36.48 -0.73 24.80
N LEU A 1091 -36.94 0.51 24.66
CA LEU A 1091 -37.10 1.14 23.36
C LEU A 1091 -35.73 1.43 22.71
N GLU A 1092 -35.46 0.80 21.58
CA GLU A 1092 -34.22 0.91 20.80
C GLU A 1092 -34.37 1.91 19.64
N ASN A 1093 -35.57 2.02 19.05
CA ASN A 1093 -35.86 2.94 17.93
C ASN A 1093 -37.15 3.73 18.18
N LEU A 1094 -37.07 5.06 18.12
CA LEU A 1094 -38.21 5.97 18.19
C LEU A 1094 -38.28 6.84 16.93
N ASN A 1095 -39.29 6.59 16.10
CA ASN A 1095 -39.48 7.31 14.84
C ASN A 1095 -40.68 8.25 14.90
N LEU A 1096 -40.40 9.55 14.78
CA LEU A 1096 -41.35 10.66 14.84
C LEU A 1096 -41.38 11.42 13.50
N SER A 1097 -41.09 10.74 12.39
CA SER A 1097 -40.96 11.37 11.06
C SER A 1097 -42.27 11.87 10.46
N ILE A 1098 -42.16 12.91 9.65
CA ILE A 1098 -43.25 13.49 8.84
C ILE A 1098 -44.43 14.01 9.72
N ASN A 1099 -44.18 14.38 10.98
CA ASN A 1099 -45.18 15.00 11.86
C ASN A 1099 -45.10 16.54 11.78
N HIS A 1100 -46.02 17.15 11.03
CA HIS A 1100 -45.95 18.58 10.67
C HIS A 1100 -46.59 19.52 11.70
N GLU A 1101 -47.55 19.02 12.48
CA GLU A 1101 -48.28 19.80 13.50
C GLU A 1101 -47.44 20.03 14.78
N ILE A 1102 -46.40 19.23 15.01
CA ILE A 1102 -45.46 19.48 16.11
C ILE A 1102 -44.70 20.77 15.83
N SER A 1103 -44.85 21.77 16.70
CA SER A 1103 -44.18 23.06 16.61
C SER A 1103 -42.72 23.00 17.08
N GLU A 1104 -41.97 24.06 16.77
CA GLU A 1104 -40.60 24.24 17.24
C GLU A 1104 -40.53 24.36 18.78
N GLU A 1105 -41.58 24.92 19.40
CA GLU A 1105 -41.77 24.95 20.85
C GLU A 1105 -42.12 23.55 21.41
N GLY A 1106 -42.95 22.78 20.71
CA GLY A 1106 -43.25 21.38 21.04
C GLY A 1106 -41.98 20.54 21.14
N TYR A 1107 -41.12 20.60 20.13
CA TYR A 1107 -39.83 19.93 20.16
C TYR A 1107 -38.91 20.44 21.28
N ARG A 1108 -38.82 21.77 21.50
CA ARG A 1108 -38.04 22.34 22.62
C ARG A 1108 -38.48 21.82 23.98
N ASN A 1109 -39.78 21.75 24.22
CA ASN A 1109 -40.33 21.28 25.49
C ASN A 1109 -40.20 19.76 25.64
N PHE A 1110 -40.34 19.02 24.55
CA PHE A 1110 -40.05 17.58 24.49
C PHE A 1110 -38.57 17.29 24.83
N PHE A 1111 -37.61 17.98 24.22
CA PHE A 1111 -36.18 17.79 24.53
C PHE A 1111 -35.79 18.21 25.95
N ARG A 1112 -36.55 19.12 26.59
CA ARG A 1112 -36.37 19.45 28.00
C ARG A 1112 -36.89 18.34 28.94
N ALA A 1113 -37.95 17.64 28.54
CA ALA A 1113 -38.61 16.63 29.36
C ALA A 1113 -38.15 15.19 29.09
N LEU A 1114 -37.67 14.86 27.89
CA LEU A 1114 -37.35 13.49 27.50
C LEU A 1114 -36.14 12.97 28.29
N ASP A 1115 -36.35 11.91 29.06
CA ASP A 1115 -35.36 11.27 29.91
C ASP A 1115 -35.75 9.79 30.09
N ASN A 1116 -34.90 9.01 30.77
CA ASN A 1116 -35.17 7.63 31.19
C ASN A 1116 -35.41 6.63 30.02
N LEU A 1117 -34.72 6.84 28.89
CA LEU A 1117 -34.64 5.91 27.75
C LEU A 1117 -33.22 5.31 27.60
N PRO A 1118 -32.79 4.41 28.50
CA PRO A 1118 -31.39 3.96 28.56
C PRO A 1118 -30.94 3.14 27.35
N ASN A 1119 -31.85 2.50 26.61
CA ASN A 1119 -31.54 1.59 25.50
C ASN A 1119 -31.74 2.19 24.10
N LEU A 1120 -32.11 3.48 23.99
CA LEU A 1120 -32.42 4.09 22.70
C LEU A 1120 -31.16 4.24 21.82
N GLN A 1121 -31.19 3.66 20.62
CA GLN A 1121 -30.09 3.62 19.65
C GLN A 1121 -30.35 4.53 18.44
N GLU A 1122 -31.60 4.63 17.98
CA GLU A 1122 -32.00 5.52 16.88
C GLU A 1122 -33.19 6.42 17.30
N LEU A 1123 -33.05 7.71 16.99
CA LEU A 1123 -34.09 8.73 17.18
C LEU A 1123 -34.28 9.50 15.86
N THR A 1124 -35.47 9.40 15.27
CA THR A 1124 -35.79 10.04 13.99
C THR A 1124 -36.82 11.14 14.18
N ILE A 1125 -36.46 12.37 13.85
CA ILE A 1125 -37.27 13.58 14.04
C ILE A 1125 -37.24 14.41 12.76
N SER A 1126 -38.25 14.24 11.91
CA SER A 1126 -38.29 14.93 10.62
C SER A 1126 -39.65 15.50 10.24
N ARG A 1127 -39.63 16.46 9.32
CA ARG A 1127 -40.82 16.94 8.60
C ARG A 1127 -40.69 16.70 7.11
N HIS A 1128 -41.77 16.90 6.35
CA HIS A 1128 -41.72 16.97 4.90
C HIS A 1128 -40.88 18.19 4.46
N PHE A 1129 -40.13 18.09 3.37
CA PHE A 1129 -39.15 19.09 2.93
C PHE A 1129 -39.76 20.48 2.63
N THR A 1130 -41.08 20.57 2.42
CA THR A 1130 -41.80 21.84 2.21
C THR A 1130 -42.22 22.54 3.50
N ALA A 1131 -42.16 21.86 4.65
CA ALA A 1131 -42.63 22.34 5.96
C ALA A 1131 -41.47 22.51 6.96
N CYS A 1132 -40.29 22.89 6.48
CA CYS A 1132 -39.04 22.93 7.27
C CYS A 1132 -39.13 23.78 8.56
N ILE A 1133 -38.32 23.42 9.55
CA ILE A 1133 -38.19 24.15 10.82
C ILE A 1133 -36.94 25.03 10.74
N LYS A 1134 -37.08 26.36 10.88
CA LYS A 1134 -35.98 27.24 11.22
C LYS A 1134 -35.74 27.11 12.73
N ALA A 1135 -34.68 26.42 13.12
CA ALA A 1135 -34.42 26.12 14.51
C ALA A 1135 -34.05 27.40 15.28
N GLN A 1136 -34.39 27.46 16.57
CA GLN A 1136 -33.77 28.42 17.47
C GLN A 1136 -32.60 27.75 18.21
N ALA A 1137 -31.52 28.49 18.44
CA ALA A 1137 -30.38 28.04 19.25
C ALA A 1137 -30.80 27.59 20.68
N THR A 1138 -31.95 28.04 21.20
CA THR A 1138 -32.54 27.57 22.47
C THR A 1138 -33.03 26.11 22.40
N THR A 1139 -33.48 25.69 21.22
CA THR A 1139 -34.02 24.35 20.91
C THR A 1139 -32.91 23.40 20.51
N VAL A 1140 -31.91 23.85 19.74
CA VAL A 1140 -30.69 23.06 19.45
C VAL A 1140 -29.88 22.84 20.74
N LYS A 1141 -29.83 23.81 21.67
CA LYS A 1141 -29.29 23.60 23.03
C LYS A 1141 -30.11 22.60 23.86
N ALA A 1142 -31.44 22.62 23.76
CA ALA A 1142 -32.28 21.64 24.45
C ALA A 1142 -32.09 20.21 23.89
N LEU A 1143 -32.01 20.06 22.56
CA LEU A 1143 -31.68 18.81 21.88
C LEU A 1143 -30.30 18.30 22.29
N SER A 1144 -29.29 19.17 22.26
CA SER A 1144 -27.91 18.85 22.66
C SER A 1144 -27.86 18.29 24.08
N GLN A 1145 -28.55 18.94 25.03
CA GLN A 1145 -28.69 18.44 26.40
C GLN A 1145 -29.49 17.13 26.48
N CYS A 1146 -30.50 16.94 25.64
CA CYS A 1146 -31.30 15.72 25.57
C CYS A 1146 -30.45 14.52 25.10
N VAL A 1147 -29.70 14.67 24.00
CA VAL A 1147 -28.83 13.61 23.46
C VAL A 1147 -27.76 13.19 24.46
N LEU A 1148 -27.20 14.13 25.23
CA LEU A 1148 -26.26 13.83 26.31
C LEU A 1148 -26.89 13.07 27.51
N ARG A 1149 -28.23 13.04 27.66
CA ARG A 1149 -28.95 12.17 28.59
C ARG A 1149 -29.29 10.78 28.01
N LEU A 1150 -29.02 10.54 26.73
CA LEU A 1150 -29.34 9.30 26.01
C LEU A 1150 -28.04 8.53 25.69
N PRO A 1151 -27.44 7.80 26.65
CA PRO A 1151 -26.09 7.25 26.53
C PRO A 1151 -25.96 6.18 25.43
N SER A 1152 -27.06 5.49 25.10
CA SER A 1152 -27.05 4.44 24.07
C SER A 1152 -27.14 4.97 22.63
N LEU A 1153 -27.45 6.26 22.43
CA LEU A 1153 -27.82 6.78 21.12
C LEU A 1153 -26.66 6.71 20.12
N THR A 1154 -26.90 6.06 18.98
CA THR A 1154 -25.94 5.92 17.87
C THR A 1154 -26.37 6.67 16.61
N ARG A 1155 -27.66 7.00 16.46
CA ARG A 1155 -28.16 7.67 15.26
C ARG A 1155 -29.27 8.66 15.58
N LEU A 1156 -29.15 9.85 15.03
CA LEU A 1156 -30.09 10.96 15.15
C LEU A 1156 -30.43 11.47 13.75
N GLN A 1157 -31.65 11.26 13.29
CA GLN A 1157 -32.11 11.79 12.01
C GLN A 1157 -32.90 13.09 12.22
N MET A 1158 -32.52 14.17 11.55
CA MET A 1158 -33.06 15.53 11.70
C MET A 1158 -33.46 16.15 10.35
N LEU A 1159 -34.04 15.37 9.46
CA LEU A 1159 -34.38 15.82 8.11
C LEU A 1159 -35.45 16.94 8.16
N SER A 1160 -35.23 18.04 7.43
CA SER A 1160 -36.04 19.28 7.41
C SER A 1160 -35.80 20.25 8.57
N TRP A 1161 -34.71 20.10 9.32
CA TRP A 1161 -34.22 21.13 10.25
C TRP A 1161 -33.23 22.04 9.51
N LEU A 1162 -33.56 23.33 9.41
CA LEU A 1162 -32.66 24.36 8.90
C LEU A 1162 -31.75 24.76 10.07
N LEU A 1163 -30.47 24.41 9.95
CA LEU A 1163 -29.41 24.65 10.93
C LEU A 1163 -28.36 25.57 10.31
N ASP A 1164 -27.90 26.57 11.06
CA ASP A 1164 -26.78 27.43 10.63
C ASP A 1164 -25.42 26.90 11.12
N ALA A 1165 -24.34 27.65 10.84
CA ALA A 1165 -22.99 27.26 11.21
C ALA A 1165 -22.74 27.25 12.73
N GLU A 1166 -23.46 28.05 13.54
CA GLU A 1166 -23.34 28.03 15.00
C GLU A 1166 -24.10 26.84 15.60
N ASP A 1167 -25.29 26.54 15.07
CA ASP A 1167 -26.05 25.33 15.45
C ASP A 1167 -25.27 24.04 15.13
N LEU A 1168 -24.63 23.97 13.96
CA LEU A 1168 -23.79 22.82 13.59
C LEU A 1168 -22.56 22.68 14.50
N ALA A 1169 -21.84 23.78 14.77
CA ALA A 1169 -20.72 23.76 15.71
C ALA A 1169 -21.14 23.33 17.14
N LEU A 1170 -22.37 23.65 17.55
CA LEU A 1170 -22.94 23.22 18.84
C LEU A 1170 -23.32 21.73 18.84
N LEU A 1171 -23.74 21.18 17.70
CA LEU A 1171 -23.96 19.73 17.54
C LEU A 1171 -22.65 18.93 17.47
N ASP A 1172 -21.60 19.46 16.82
CA ASP A 1172 -20.30 18.81 16.81
C ASP A 1172 -19.64 18.83 18.20
N ALA A 1173 -19.64 19.96 18.90
CA ALA A 1173 -19.16 20.07 20.28
C ALA A 1173 -20.03 19.29 21.30
N MET A 1174 -21.27 18.96 20.96
CA MET A 1174 -22.11 18.01 21.71
C MET A 1174 -21.67 16.57 21.42
N LYS A 1175 -21.49 16.24 20.13
CA LYS A 1175 -21.07 14.92 19.68
C LYS A 1175 -19.74 14.51 20.32
N GLU A 1176 -18.74 15.38 20.35
CA GLU A 1176 -17.46 15.14 21.05
C GLU A 1176 -17.64 14.70 22.52
N ARG A 1177 -18.67 15.21 23.20
CA ARG A 1177 -18.95 14.98 24.63
C ARG A 1177 -19.90 13.81 24.89
N HIS A 1178 -20.50 13.22 23.85
CA HIS A 1178 -21.42 12.11 23.98
C HIS A 1178 -20.67 10.81 24.31
N PRO A 1179 -21.21 9.92 25.17
CA PRO A 1179 -20.57 8.63 25.47
C PRO A 1179 -20.23 7.78 24.24
N LYS A 1180 -20.98 7.93 23.15
CA LYS A 1180 -20.75 7.29 21.84
C LYS A 1180 -20.36 8.30 20.75
N SER A 1181 -19.58 9.32 21.11
CA SER A 1181 -19.12 10.40 20.23
C SER A 1181 -18.65 9.94 18.84
N LYS A 1182 -17.90 8.84 18.80
CA LYS A 1182 -17.31 8.22 17.60
C LYS A 1182 -18.34 7.49 16.71
N HIS A 1183 -19.53 7.17 17.24
CA HIS A 1183 -20.59 6.43 16.54
C HIS A 1183 -21.85 7.23 16.26
N LEU A 1184 -22.05 8.37 16.94
CA LEU A 1184 -23.23 9.20 16.76
C LEU A 1184 -23.28 9.80 15.34
N ILE A 1185 -24.10 9.19 14.49
CA ILE A 1185 -24.42 9.67 13.14
C ILE A 1185 -25.57 10.67 13.24
N ILE A 1186 -25.34 11.91 12.82
CA ILE A 1186 -26.34 12.98 12.79
C ILE A 1186 -26.72 13.26 11.32
N SER A 1187 -27.89 12.78 10.90
CA SER A 1187 -28.38 12.86 9.51
C SER A 1187 -29.41 13.96 9.35
N TRP A 1188 -28.97 15.19 9.06
CA TRP A 1188 -29.83 16.37 8.95
C TRP A 1188 -30.08 16.83 7.50
N LYS A 1189 -29.17 16.51 6.57
CA LYS A 1189 -29.25 16.94 5.16
C LYS A 1189 -30.26 16.10 4.35
N TRP A 1190 -31.09 16.78 3.57
CA TRP A 1190 -31.89 16.16 2.51
C TRP A 1190 -31.08 15.93 1.24
N ILE A 1191 -31.48 14.89 0.51
CA ILE A 1191 -31.13 14.71 -0.89
C ILE A 1191 -32.43 14.86 -1.70
N LEU A 1192 -32.44 15.76 -2.69
CA LEU A 1192 -33.63 16.07 -3.50
C LEU A 1192 -33.30 16.01 -5.01
N PRO A 1193 -34.23 15.60 -5.88
CA PRO A 1193 -34.00 15.51 -7.32
C PRO A 1193 -33.92 16.89 -8.02
N PHE A 1194 -34.23 17.95 -7.28
CA PHE A 1194 -34.13 19.35 -7.70
C PHE A 1194 -33.38 20.15 -6.63
N SER A 1195 -32.66 21.19 -7.06
CA SER A 1195 -32.06 22.17 -6.14
C SER A 1195 -33.16 23.05 -5.51
N PRO A 1196 -33.01 23.48 -4.24
CA PRO A 1196 -33.89 24.48 -3.64
C PRO A 1196 -33.72 25.86 -4.31
N ILE A 1197 -34.72 26.72 -4.19
CA ILE A 1197 -34.63 28.12 -4.61
C ILE A 1197 -33.94 28.90 -3.50
N ILE A 1198 -32.69 29.29 -3.73
CA ILE A 1198 -31.90 30.07 -2.78
C ILE A 1198 -32.25 31.56 -2.91
N GLN A 1199 -32.74 32.16 -1.82
CA GLN A 1199 -32.86 33.61 -1.67
C GLN A 1199 -31.55 34.21 -1.11
N LYS A 1200 -31.29 35.47 -1.49
CA LYS A 1200 -30.11 36.26 -1.14
C LYS A 1200 -30.53 37.57 -0.46
#